data_AF-A0A949HBR3-F1
#
_entry.id   AF-A0A949HBR3-F1
#
_cell.length_a   1.000
_cell.length_b   1.000
_cell.length_c   1.000
_cell.angle_alpha   90.00
_cell.angle_beta   90.00
_cell.angle_gamma   90.00
#
_symmetry.space_group_name_H-M   'P 1'
#
loop_
_entity.id
_entity.type
_entity.pdbx_description
1 polymer ?
#
loop_
_entity_poly.entity_id
_entity_poly.type
_entity_poly.pdbx_seq_one_letter_code
_entity_poly.pdbx_strand_id
1 'polypeptide(L)'
;MDWRRVRALVLPLVFVSGASALIYEVSWFRLASLSFGVSVYAASAVLIAFMAGLALGSALIGRLGRDAETLAPHERRRAGLRWYAGLQAGIGVYALATPWIFQAVGGVYLWLDDWLQPDRPLTLALRLVLALAAMLLPTTLMGASFPAASRAFARTTGARGGDLGALYALNTLGGVVGALSAGLLLIPQAGVTATILTAGALDLLVAALAWWLARRAPAQANVALEAARPPREERRREERRRDARPAQPPPAAAPPWLALPAARIALLGYAVSGFAALAYQVIWTRMLAIFSLNAVYSFTVMLAVFLAGLALGSLTTARSADRAAAPLRRFGLMQLAIALASTLVLYVFARLRTLLDWFTSPQDLLGALWAETFAAGVTMLLPTFLLGAMFPLAVRLFVTDDARLMAPLGRLYALNTLGAMAGAFVAGFVLIPWLGLQHAALVAVALNAVVGSVALAASSPPAPRTLAGALGATLLAAALLPPGVYLGFREGVIPELKFYREGVDATVAVFEVRSPPLKVSFVNGRNEVPTDRDSMQAFYFLGHVPPLLRPDAREALMISFGNGIASGAMATHAIPRIHAVELVAEQVAAAELYEVENRGILHDPRFSISIEDGRNYALRSDDQYDIITADATHPINSSSWALFTDEFYRLIRARLAPGGVFVQWLPFHDLAEDDLRAIIATFGAVFPNASVWYTGGTHAFLVATPQPIDAAAVRALEPRLQANAAALADLGTIDDLAGDLLFDRAELEEYTAGARIVRDDDAFFTPARDVERIIASFVPYMR
;
A
#
# COMPACT_ATOMS: atom_id res chain seq x y z
N MET A 1 -1.73 -14.33 42.20
CA MET A 1 -1.99 -14.73 40.80
C MET A 1 -0.93 -15.75 40.42
N ASP A 2 -1.25 -16.83 39.71
CA ASP A 2 -0.25 -17.79 39.24
C ASP A 2 0.27 -17.41 37.83
N TRP A 3 1.40 -17.99 37.41
CA TRP A 3 1.97 -17.68 36.09
C TRP A 3 1.12 -18.18 34.92
N ARG A 4 0.23 -19.16 35.12
CA ARG A 4 -0.72 -19.60 34.08
C ARG A 4 -1.74 -18.51 33.77
N ARG A 5 -2.32 -17.90 34.81
CA ARG A 5 -3.22 -16.75 34.67
C ARG A 5 -2.52 -15.53 34.07
N VAL A 6 -1.28 -15.22 34.51
CA VAL A 6 -0.49 -14.13 33.90
C VAL A 6 -0.34 -14.35 32.39
N ARG A 7 0.04 -15.55 31.96
CA ARG A 7 0.20 -15.87 30.53
C ARG A 7 -1.10 -15.76 29.74
N ALA A 8 -2.20 -16.25 30.29
CA ALA A 8 -3.51 -16.11 29.66
C ALA A 8 -3.90 -14.64 29.45
N LEU A 9 -3.56 -13.77 30.41
CA LEU A 9 -3.83 -12.33 30.34
C LEU A 9 -2.86 -11.56 29.43
N VAL A 10 -1.67 -12.08 29.11
CA VAL A 10 -0.75 -11.46 28.14
C VAL A 10 -1.23 -11.63 26.70
N LEU A 11 -1.91 -12.73 26.39
CA LEU A 11 -2.42 -13.01 25.04
C LEU A 11 -3.30 -11.88 24.46
N PRO A 12 -4.38 -11.43 25.13
CA PRO A 12 -5.20 -10.34 24.63
C PRO A 12 -4.42 -9.01 24.53
N LEU A 13 -3.43 -8.78 25.39
CA LEU A 13 -2.59 -7.57 25.29
C LEU A 13 -1.77 -7.58 23.99
N VAL A 14 -1.18 -8.73 23.64
CA VAL A 14 -0.42 -8.89 22.40
C VAL A 14 -1.30 -8.79 21.16
N PHE A 15 -2.54 -9.29 21.24
CA PHE A 15 -3.53 -9.08 20.18
C PHE A 15 -3.84 -7.60 19.97
N VAL A 16 -4.15 -6.86 21.05
CA VAL A 16 -4.48 -5.43 20.98
C VAL A 16 -3.28 -4.61 20.51
N SER A 17 -2.06 -4.91 20.97
CA SER A 17 -0.86 -4.21 20.46
C SER A 17 -0.57 -4.51 18.99
N GLY A 18 -0.96 -5.70 18.51
CA GLY A 18 -0.92 -6.03 17.09
C GLY A 18 -1.91 -5.18 16.29
N ALA A 19 -3.12 -5.00 16.83
CA ALA A 19 -4.14 -4.17 16.21
C ALA A 19 -3.72 -2.69 16.15
N SER A 20 -3.24 -2.12 17.26
CA SER A 20 -2.76 -0.73 17.28
C SER A 20 -1.62 -0.51 16.27
N ALA A 21 -0.66 -1.44 16.18
CA ALA A 21 0.46 -1.34 15.26
C ALA A 21 0.03 -1.18 13.79
N LEU A 22 -0.96 -1.96 13.34
CA LEU A 22 -1.45 -1.89 11.97
C LEU A 22 -2.40 -0.70 11.75
N ILE A 23 -3.08 -0.21 12.79
CA ILE A 23 -3.82 1.06 12.71
C ILE A 23 -2.84 2.22 12.41
N TYR A 24 -1.69 2.27 13.09
CA TYR A 24 -0.68 3.28 12.77
C TYR A 24 -0.08 3.11 11.38
N GLU A 25 0.21 1.88 10.94
CA GLU A 25 0.79 1.65 9.61
C GLU A 25 -0.12 2.22 8.52
N VAL A 26 -1.42 1.91 8.56
CA VAL A 26 -2.41 2.43 7.61
C VAL A 26 -2.55 3.95 7.70
N SER A 27 -2.57 4.50 8.92
CA SER A 27 -2.76 5.95 9.14
C SER A 27 -1.54 6.79 8.75
N TRP A 28 -0.33 6.33 9.08
CA TRP A 28 0.92 7.01 8.75
C TRP A 28 1.23 6.97 7.26
N PHE A 29 0.87 5.88 6.57
CA PHE A 29 0.95 5.84 5.11
C PHE A 29 0.16 6.98 4.49
N ARG A 30 -1.05 7.22 4.99
CA ARG A 30 -1.93 8.29 4.51
C ARG A 30 -1.40 9.70 4.82
N LEU A 31 -0.92 9.95 6.05
CA LEU A 31 -0.28 11.23 6.40
C LEU A 31 0.98 11.52 5.57
N ALA A 32 1.76 10.48 5.28
CA ALA A 32 2.94 10.60 4.46
C ALA A 32 2.60 10.90 3.00
N SER A 33 1.55 10.30 2.43
CA SER A 33 1.06 10.63 1.09
C SER A 33 0.67 12.11 0.97
N LEU A 34 0.09 12.70 2.01
CA LEU A 34 -0.23 14.14 2.05
C LEU A 34 1.02 15.02 2.12
N SER A 35 2.06 14.57 2.83
CA SER A 35 3.26 15.38 3.10
C SER A 35 4.29 15.30 1.97
N PHE A 36 4.45 14.12 1.36
CA PHE A 36 5.51 13.84 0.38
C PHE A 36 4.98 13.51 -1.02
N GLY A 37 3.66 13.60 -1.23
CA GLY A 37 2.98 13.21 -2.46
C GLY A 37 2.61 11.73 -2.48
N VAL A 38 1.78 11.34 -3.45
CA VAL A 38 1.26 9.96 -3.57
C VAL A 38 2.18 9.05 -4.41
N SER A 39 3.34 9.56 -4.84
CA SER A 39 4.27 8.76 -5.64
C SER A 39 4.79 7.53 -4.88
N VAL A 40 5.14 6.49 -5.64
CA VAL A 40 5.63 5.23 -5.06
C VAL A 40 6.92 5.44 -4.26
N TYR A 41 7.71 6.46 -4.61
CA TYR A 41 8.89 6.88 -3.85
C TYR A 41 8.56 7.31 -2.42
N ALA A 42 7.52 8.13 -2.23
CA ALA A 42 7.07 8.57 -0.91
C ALA A 42 6.54 7.38 -0.09
N ALA A 43 5.65 6.59 -0.68
CA ALA A 43 5.12 5.36 -0.08
C ALA A 43 6.22 4.40 0.38
N SER A 44 7.28 4.26 -0.40
CA SER A 44 8.38 3.35 -0.09
C SER A 44 9.34 3.88 0.96
N ALA A 45 9.57 5.20 1.00
CA ALA A 45 10.35 5.83 2.07
C ALA A 45 9.72 5.56 3.44
N VAL A 46 8.39 5.63 3.53
CA VAL A 46 7.58 5.31 4.72
C VAL A 46 7.73 3.84 5.11
N LEU A 47 7.54 2.92 4.15
CA LEU A 47 7.67 1.49 4.41
C LEU A 47 9.09 1.11 4.85
N ILE A 48 10.10 1.71 4.22
CA ILE A 48 11.51 1.56 4.62
C ILE A 48 11.71 2.07 6.04
N ALA A 49 11.26 3.27 6.37
CA ALA A 49 11.43 3.84 7.69
C ALA A 49 10.78 2.97 8.77
N PHE A 50 9.58 2.46 8.47
CA PHE A 50 8.84 1.56 9.33
C PHE A 50 9.57 0.23 9.58
N MET A 51 10.00 -0.45 8.51
CA MET A 51 10.72 -1.72 8.60
C MET A 51 12.10 -1.55 9.23
N ALA A 52 12.81 -0.46 8.92
CA ALA A 52 14.11 -0.14 9.51
C ALA A 52 13.99 0.03 11.03
N GLY A 53 12.98 0.75 11.52
CA GLY A 53 12.72 0.86 12.95
C GLY A 53 12.35 -0.47 13.60
N LEU A 54 11.46 -1.27 12.99
CA LEU A 54 11.14 -2.62 13.50
C LEU A 54 12.40 -3.50 13.64
N ALA A 55 13.28 -3.47 12.63
CA ALA A 55 14.55 -4.20 12.65
C ALA A 55 15.51 -3.67 13.72
N LEU A 56 15.62 -2.34 13.85
CA LEU A 56 16.46 -1.70 14.85
C LEU A 56 15.98 -2.03 16.28
N GLY A 57 14.68 -1.91 16.53
CA GLY A 57 14.05 -2.18 17.83
C GLY A 57 14.26 -3.62 18.29
N SER A 58 14.02 -4.58 17.40
CA SER A 58 14.22 -6.00 17.70
C SER A 58 15.70 -6.34 17.94
N ALA A 59 16.63 -5.70 17.23
CA ALA A 59 18.06 -5.84 17.48
C ALA A 59 18.51 -5.19 18.81
N LEU A 60 18.02 -3.99 19.13
CA LEU A 60 18.37 -3.22 20.33
C LEU A 60 17.88 -3.91 21.60
N ILE A 61 16.62 -4.34 21.64
CA ILE A 61 16.06 -5.04 22.81
C ILE A 61 16.77 -6.38 23.04
N GLY A 62 17.27 -7.02 21.98
CA GLY A 62 18.12 -8.20 22.07
C GLY A 62 19.48 -7.92 22.73
N ARG A 63 20.01 -6.69 22.62
CA ARG A 63 21.26 -6.27 23.29
C ARG A 63 21.02 -5.84 24.73
N LEU A 64 20.04 -4.95 24.96
CA LEU A 64 19.63 -4.50 26.30
C LEU A 64 19.11 -5.66 27.16
N GLY A 65 18.55 -6.68 26.49
CA GLY A 65 18.16 -7.99 27.00
C GLY A 65 19.18 -8.72 27.85
N ARG A 66 20.47 -8.53 27.57
CA ARG A 66 21.56 -9.36 28.08
C ARG A 66 21.77 -9.22 29.58
N ASP A 67 21.71 -8.00 30.11
CA ASP A 67 21.93 -7.77 31.54
C ASP A 67 20.81 -8.41 32.36
N ALA A 68 19.59 -8.36 31.84
CA ALA A 68 18.44 -9.03 32.43
C ALA A 68 18.52 -10.57 32.33
N GLU A 69 19.39 -11.17 31.50
CA GLU A 69 19.56 -12.64 31.41
C GLU A 69 20.18 -13.25 32.69
N THR A 70 20.86 -12.43 33.49
CA THR A 70 21.44 -12.82 34.79
C THR A 70 20.39 -12.97 35.91
N LEU A 71 19.19 -12.41 35.73
CA LEU A 71 18.13 -12.40 36.73
C LEU A 71 17.51 -13.79 36.95
N ALA A 72 16.88 -13.98 38.12
CA ALA A 72 16.13 -15.21 38.40
C ALA A 72 14.97 -15.40 37.39
N PRO A 73 14.55 -16.64 37.04
CA PRO A 73 13.52 -16.89 36.02
C PRO A 73 12.21 -16.10 36.20
N HIS A 74 11.77 -15.90 37.45
CA HIS A 74 10.55 -15.14 37.76
C HIS A 74 10.75 -13.62 37.58
N GLU A 75 11.91 -13.08 37.96
CA GLU A 75 12.30 -11.69 37.72
C GLU A 75 12.46 -11.40 36.23
N ARG A 76 13.00 -12.36 35.47
CA ARG A 76 13.13 -12.25 34.00
C ARG A 76 11.80 -12.04 33.31
N ARG A 77 10.74 -12.73 33.75
CA ARG A 77 9.39 -12.57 33.18
C ARG A 77 8.74 -11.25 33.60
N ARG A 78 8.91 -10.84 34.86
CA ARG A 78 8.46 -9.53 35.34
C ARG A 78 9.15 -8.39 34.60
N ALA A 79 10.46 -8.51 34.34
CA ALA A 79 11.21 -7.54 33.54
C ALA A 79 10.68 -7.46 32.10
N GLY A 80 10.36 -8.60 31.47
CA GLY A 80 9.71 -8.64 30.15
C GLY A 80 8.39 -7.87 30.12
N LEU A 81 7.52 -8.05 31.12
CA LEU A 81 6.27 -7.29 31.25
C LEU A 81 6.49 -5.80 31.46
N ARG A 82 7.49 -5.40 32.26
CA ARG A 82 7.84 -3.98 32.49
C ARG A 82 8.37 -3.32 31.23
N TRP A 83 9.21 -4.03 30.47
CA TRP A 83 9.71 -3.54 29.18
C TRP A 83 8.59 -3.41 28.18
N TYR A 84 7.74 -4.44 28.05
CA TYR A 84 6.58 -4.38 27.18
C TYR A 84 5.65 -3.22 27.56
N ALA A 85 5.38 -3.01 28.86
CA ALA A 85 4.60 -1.87 29.33
C ALA A 85 5.24 -0.52 28.97
N GLY A 86 6.54 -0.35 29.19
CA GLY A 86 7.26 0.90 28.88
C GLY A 86 7.30 1.21 27.38
N LEU A 87 7.49 0.19 26.55
CA LEU A 87 7.49 0.32 25.09
C LEU A 87 6.11 0.75 24.58
N GLN A 88 5.04 0.11 25.05
CA GLN A 88 3.66 0.43 24.69
C GLN A 88 3.27 1.84 25.17
N ALA A 89 3.69 2.24 26.37
CA ALA A 89 3.48 3.60 26.84
C ALA A 89 4.18 4.63 25.94
N GLY A 90 5.41 4.36 25.52
CA GLY A 90 6.15 5.23 24.60
C GLY A 90 5.46 5.38 23.24
N ILE A 91 4.93 4.29 22.67
CA ILE A 91 4.18 4.31 21.41
C ILE A 91 2.88 5.14 21.59
N GLY A 92 2.12 4.88 22.66
CA GLY A 92 0.86 5.59 22.90
C GLY A 92 1.04 7.09 23.17
N VAL A 93 2.13 7.50 23.85
CA VAL A 93 2.46 8.93 24.02
C VAL A 93 2.90 9.55 22.69
N TYR A 94 3.65 8.81 21.87
CA TYR A 94 4.06 9.28 20.54
C TYR A 94 2.86 9.54 19.62
N ALA A 95 1.80 8.74 19.73
CA ALA A 95 0.56 8.93 18.97
C ALA A 95 -0.03 10.33 19.15
N LEU A 96 0.04 10.89 20.36
CA LEU A 96 -0.44 12.24 20.64
C LEU A 96 0.33 13.28 19.83
N ALA A 97 1.65 13.10 19.69
CA ALA A 97 2.52 14.03 18.99
C ALA A 97 2.46 13.90 17.45
N THR A 98 1.89 12.81 16.94
CA THR A 98 2.02 12.42 15.52
C THR A 98 1.52 13.48 14.54
N PRO A 99 0.33 14.11 14.71
CA PRO A 99 -0.13 15.11 13.74
C PRO A 99 0.84 16.29 13.59
N TRP A 100 1.39 16.79 14.70
CA TRP A 100 2.34 17.91 14.69
C TRP A 100 3.69 17.50 14.11
N ILE A 101 4.12 16.25 14.33
CA ILE A 101 5.37 15.73 13.74
C ILE A 101 5.26 15.71 12.22
N PHE A 102 4.17 15.17 11.66
CA PHE A 102 3.98 15.14 10.20
C PHE A 102 3.81 16.54 9.60
N GLN A 103 3.11 17.46 10.28
CA GLN A 103 3.05 18.86 9.86
C GLN A 103 4.44 19.53 9.84
N ALA A 104 5.23 19.35 10.89
CA ALA A 104 6.58 19.91 10.96
C ALA A 104 7.49 19.32 9.87
N VAL A 105 7.38 18.01 9.64
CA VAL A 105 8.16 17.30 8.62
C VAL A 105 7.76 17.75 7.21
N GLY A 106 6.47 17.94 6.93
CA GLY A 106 5.99 18.54 5.68
C GLY A 106 6.51 19.96 5.48
N GLY A 107 6.48 20.80 6.53
CA GLY A 107 7.04 22.15 6.46
C GLY A 107 8.54 22.18 6.18
N VAL A 108 9.32 21.30 6.82
CA VAL A 108 10.76 21.15 6.55
C VAL A 108 11.03 20.61 5.15
N TYR A 109 10.20 19.68 4.66
CA TYR A 109 10.29 19.19 3.29
C TYR A 109 10.15 20.34 2.29
N LEU A 110 9.08 21.14 2.40
CA LEU A 110 8.83 22.27 1.50
C LEU A 110 9.96 23.30 1.59
N TRP A 111 10.41 23.64 2.81
CA TRP A 111 11.50 24.60 3.00
C TRP A 111 12.85 24.14 2.41
N LEU A 112 13.15 22.84 2.47
CA LEU A 112 14.38 22.29 1.91
C LEU A 112 14.29 22.06 0.40
N ASP A 113 13.08 21.81 -0.13
CA ASP A 113 12.88 21.61 -1.56
C ASP A 113 13.14 22.88 -2.37
N ASP A 114 12.90 24.07 -1.81
CA ASP A 114 13.30 25.34 -2.44
C ASP A 114 14.80 25.38 -2.82
N TRP A 115 15.63 24.62 -2.12
CA TRP A 115 17.07 24.49 -2.37
C TRP A 115 17.43 23.30 -3.27
N LEU A 116 16.49 22.39 -3.50
CA LEU A 116 16.67 21.08 -4.13
C LEU A 116 15.74 20.94 -5.33
N GLN A 117 16.27 21.04 -6.55
CA GLN A 117 15.47 20.85 -7.77
C GLN A 117 14.74 19.49 -7.77
N PRO A 118 13.47 19.43 -8.26
CA PRO A 118 12.73 18.18 -8.43
C PRO A 118 13.51 17.19 -9.30
N ASP A 119 13.27 15.89 -9.08
CA ASP A 119 13.84 14.75 -9.83
C ASP A 119 15.27 14.30 -9.50
N ARG A 120 15.91 14.83 -8.46
CA ARG A 120 17.22 14.32 -8.04
C ARG A 120 17.13 13.18 -7.01
N PRO A 121 18.08 12.21 -7.05
CA PRO A 121 18.25 11.22 -5.97
C PRO A 121 18.36 11.84 -4.57
N LEU A 122 18.74 13.13 -4.51
CA LEU A 122 18.82 13.91 -3.28
C LEU A 122 17.43 14.21 -2.67
N THR A 123 16.40 14.47 -3.48
CA THR A 123 15.02 14.66 -3.01
C THR A 123 14.45 13.36 -2.46
N LEU A 124 14.75 12.23 -3.08
CA LEU A 124 14.42 10.90 -2.56
C LEU A 124 15.10 10.61 -1.23
N ALA A 125 16.39 10.94 -1.12
CA ALA A 125 17.15 10.83 0.12
C ALA A 125 16.55 11.72 1.21
N LEU A 126 16.13 12.95 0.87
CA LEU A 126 15.46 13.85 1.80
C LEU A 126 14.15 13.27 2.30
N ARG A 127 13.25 12.82 1.40
CA ARG A 127 11.98 12.17 1.77
C ARG A 127 12.22 10.97 2.70
N LEU A 128 13.23 10.16 2.42
CA LEU A 128 13.62 9.05 3.28
C LEU A 128 14.12 9.50 4.66
N VAL A 129 15.00 10.51 4.73
CA VAL A 129 15.51 11.05 6.00
C VAL A 129 14.37 11.63 6.84
N LEU A 130 13.45 12.35 6.22
CA LEU A 130 12.28 12.93 6.87
C LEU A 130 11.28 11.86 7.35
N ALA A 131 11.01 10.84 6.53
CA ALA A 131 10.21 9.68 6.94
C ALA A 131 10.87 8.93 8.11
N LEU A 132 12.19 8.72 8.06
CA LEU A 132 12.95 8.16 9.18
C LEU A 132 12.85 9.03 10.43
N ALA A 133 12.99 10.35 10.32
CA ALA A 133 12.82 11.26 11.46
C ALA A 133 11.42 11.16 12.08
N ALA A 134 10.38 11.05 11.25
CA ALA A 134 8.99 10.97 11.66
C ALA A 134 8.57 9.60 12.22
N MET A 135 9.25 8.51 11.85
CA MET A 135 8.76 7.16 12.12
C MET A 135 9.74 6.25 12.85
N LEU A 136 11.05 6.53 12.82
CA LEU A 136 12.06 5.61 13.35
C LEU A 136 11.88 5.36 14.85
N LEU A 137 11.57 6.38 15.64
CA LEU A 137 11.36 6.25 17.08
C LEU A 137 10.20 5.30 17.42
N PRO A 138 8.94 5.56 17.02
CA PRO A 138 7.82 4.70 17.40
C PRO A 138 7.96 3.29 16.82
N THR A 139 8.48 3.15 15.60
CA THR A 139 8.65 1.84 14.95
C THR A 139 9.79 1.03 15.58
N THR A 140 10.81 1.69 16.13
CA THR A 140 11.82 1.06 17.01
C THR A 140 11.18 0.53 18.29
N LEU A 141 10.27 1.28 18.91
CA LEU A 141 9.54 0.80 20.10
C LEU A 141 8.63 -0.40 19.76
N MET A 142 7.98 -0.39 18.60
CA MET A 142 7.18 -1.50 18.08
C MET A 142 8.04 -2.75 17.84
N GLY A 143 9.20 -2.59 17.19
CA GLY A 143 10.12 -3.70 16.91
C GLY A 143 10.66 -4.37 18.17
N ALA A 144 10.82 -3.59 19.24
CA ALA A 144 11.22 -4.10 20.55
C ALA A 144 10.09 -4.82 21.31
N SER A 145 8.82 -4.53 20.98
CA SER A 145 7.65 -4.98 21.75
C SER A 145 7.43 -6.50 21.66
N PHE A 146 7.55 -7.09 20.47
CA PHE A 146 7.35 -8.54 20.31
C PHE A 146 8.38 -9.40 21.06
N PRO A 147 9.71 -9.13 20.99
CA PRO A 147 10.68 -9.82 21.85
C PRO A 147 10.39 -9.62 23.35
N ALA A 148 10.02 -8.41 23.78
CA ALA A 148 9.68 -8.13 25.19
C ALA A 148 8.48 -8.96 25.67
N ALA A 149 7.40 -9.01 24.89
CA ALA A 149 6.22 -9.84 25.18
C ALA A 149 6.56 -11.34 25.17
N SER A 150 7.39 -11.78 24.21
CA SER A 150 7.85 -13.18 24.11
C SER A 150 8.55 -13.65 25.38
N ARG A 151 9.35 -12.79 26.02
CA ARG A 151 10.03 -13.09 27.29
C ARG A 151 9.06 -13.26 28.46
N ALA A 152 7.99 -12.47 28.51
CA ALA A 152 6.94 -12.63 29.51
C ALA A 152 6.13 -13.91 29.31
N PHE A 153 5.96 -14.34 28.05
CA PHE A 153 5.10 -15.45 27.66
C PHE A 153 5.79 -16.83 27.63
N ALA A 154 7.09 -16.90 27.33
CA ALA A 154 7.80 -18.16 27.09
C ALA A 154 7.86 -19.08 28.33
N ARG A 155 7.68 -20.40 28.10
CA ARG A 155 7.88 -21.43 29.12
C ARG A 155 9.38 -21.62 29.40
N THR A 156 9.69 -21.97 30.65
CA THR A 156 11.04 -22.30 31.13
C THR A 156 11.50 -23.72 30.80
N THR A 157 10.67 -24.53 30.14
CA THR A 157 10.96 -25.95 29.83
C THR A 157 10.23 -26.40 28.57
N GLY A 158 10.99 -26.74 27.51
CA GLY A 158 10.53 -27.46 26.31
C GLY A 158 9.72 -26.65 25.28
N ALA A 159 9.71 -27.15 24.03
CA ALA A 159 8.88 -26.74 22.87
C ALA A 159 8.71 -25.21 22.66
N ARG A 160 9.65 -24.60 21.91
CA ARG A 160 9.79 -23.13 21.76
C ARG A 160 9.12 -22.56 20.53
N GLY A 161 9.10 -23.31 19.43
CA GLY A 161 8.50 -22.86 18.18
C GLY A 161 6.99 -22.70 18.31
N GLY A 162 6.34 -23.54 19.11
CA GLY A 162 4.90 -23.54 19.30
C GLY A 162 4.37 -22.38 20.11
N ASP A 163 4.95 -22.13 21.28
CA ASP A 163 4.52 -21.04 22.15
C ASP A 163 4.80 -19.67 21.51
N LEU A 164 5.99 -19.48 20.92
CA LEU A 164 6.33 -18.22 20.25
C LEU A 164 5.61 -18.05 18.91
N GLY A 165 5.40 -19.14 18.16
CA GLY A 165 4.62 -19.14 16.93
C GLY A 165 3.16 -18.78 17.15
N ALA A 166 2.54 -19.26 18.23
CA ALA A 166 1.19 -18.87 18.63
C ALA A 166 1.10 -17.40 19.05
N LEU A 167 2.12 -16.89 19.77
CA LEU A 167 2.18 -15.49 20.16
C LEU A 167 2.32 -14.57 18.93
N TYR A 168 3.18 -14.94 17.99
CA TYR A 168 3.33 -14.26 16.70
C TYR A 168 2.01 -14.27 15.92
N ALA A 169 1.37 -15.44 15.79
CA ALA A 169 0.09 -15.55 15.12
C ALA A 169 -0.98 -14.66 15.74
N LEU A 170 -1.05 -14.58 17.07
CA LEU A 170 -2.03 -13.74 17.76
C LEU A 170 -1.76 -12.24 17.56
N ASN A 171 -0.48 -11.82 17.61
CA ASN A 171 -0.11 -10.45 17.27
C ASN A 171 -0.50 -10.10 15.83
N THR A 172 -0.21 -11.00 14.88
CA THR A 172 -0.54 -10.82 13.47
C THR A 172 -2.06 -10.81 13.22
N LEU A 173 -2.84 -11.64 13.90
CA LEU A 173 -4.31 -11.59 13.86
C LEU A 173 -4.86 -10.28 14.43
N GLY A 174 -4.24 -9.77 15.51
CA GLY A 174 -4.49 -8.42 15.99
C GLY A 174 -4.27 -7.40 14.87
N GLY A 175 -3.14 -7.50 14.17
CA GLY A 175 -2.83 -6.68 13.00
C GLY A 175 -3.86 -6.75 11.88
N VAL A 176 -4.41 -7.93 11.58
CA VAL A 176 -5.52 -8.09 10.61
C VAL A 176 -6.73 -7.25 11.03
N VAL A 177 -7.14 -7.35 12.31
CA VAL A 177 -8.25 -6.56 12.85
C VAL A 177 -7.92 -5.07 12.87
N GLY A 178 -6.68 -4.70 13.20
CA GLY A 178 -6.20 -3.33 13.15
C GLY A 178 -6.27 -2.72 11.75
N ALA A 179 -5.75 -3.41 10.74
CA ALA A 179 -5.77 -2.96 9.35
C ALA A 179 -7.21 -2.82 8.83
N LEU A 180 -8.06 -3.84 9.04
CA LEU A 180 -9.47 -3.79 8.64
C LEU A 180 -10.25 -2.69 9.35
N SER A 181 -10.06 -2.54 10.67
CA SER A 181 -10.74 -1.48 11.42
C SER A 181 -10.28 -0.08 11.02
N ALA A 182 -8.98 0.13 10.78
CA ALA A 182 -8.47 1.41 10.30
C ALA A 182 -9.05 1.76 8.92
N GLY A 183 -8.89 0.86 7.94
CA GLY A 183 -9.24 1.14 6.55
C GLY A 183 -10.74 1.09 6.23
N LEU A 184 -11.54 0.29 6.96
CA LEU A 184 -12.98 0.12 6.67
C LEU A 184 -13.91 0.87 7.62
N LEU A 185 -13.44 1.27 8.81
CA LEU A 185 -14.31 1.82 9.86
C LEU A 185 -13.79 3.14 10.43
N LEU A 186 -12.59 3.15 11.01
CA LEU A 186 -12.09 4.28 11.79
C LEU A 186 -11.76 5.49 10.92
N ILE A 187 -11.01 5.31 9.82
CA ILE A 187 -10.66 6.42 8.92
C ILE A 187 -11.91 6.97 8.22
N PRO A 188 -12.78 6.13 7.60
CA PRO A 188 -13.99 6.64 6.95
C PRO A 188 -14.94 7.40 7.89
N GLN A 189 -15.06 7.00 9.17
CA GLN A 189 -16.04 7.57 10.09
C GLN A 189 -15.50 8.69 10.99
N ALA A 190 -14.23 8.61 11.39
CA ALA A 190 -13.65 9.51 12.40
C ALA A 190 -12.42 10.29 11.90
N GLY A 191 -11.94 9.99 10.68
CA GLY A 191 -10.75 10.60 10.11
C GLY A 191 -9.44 9.99 10.62
N VAL A 192 -8.34 10.39 9.98
CA VAL A 192 -6.99 9.85 10.24
C VAL A 192 -6.51 10.20 11.65
N THR A 193 -6.74 11.42 12.11
CA THR A 193 -6.26 11.91 13.41
C THR A 193 -6.91 11.14 14.57
N ALA A 194 -8.23 11.00 14.56
CA ALA A 194 -8.94 10.25 15.61
C ALA A 194 -8.56 8.75 15.60
N THR A 195 -8.28 8.19 14.41
CA THR A 195 -7.81 6.82 14.25
C THR A 195 -6.45 6.60 14.94
N ILE A 196 -5.50 7.53 14.77
CA ILE A 196 -4.19 7.48 15.44
C ILE A 196 -4.33 7.61 16.96
N LEU A 197 -5.17 8.54 17.42
CA LEU A 197 -5.42 8.72 18.86
C LEU A 197 -6.08 7.49 19.49
N THR A 198 -6.96 6.80 18.75
CA THR A 198 -7.57 5.55 19.18
C THR A 198 -6.52 4.45 19.36
N ALA A 199 -5.59 4.30 18.40
CA ALA A 199 -4.46 3.37 18.55
C ALA A 199 -3.59 3.74 19.76
N GLY A 200 -3.34 5.03 19.99
CA GLY A 200 -2.59 5.53 21.15
C GLY A 200 -3.26 5.18 22.47
N ALA A 201 -4.57 5.35 22.57
CA ALA A 201 -5.34 4.96 23.75
C ALA A 201 -5.27 3.45 24.01
N LEU A 202 -5.32 2.62 22.96
CA LEU A 202 -5.16 1.17 23.06
C LEU A 202 -3.77 0.78 23.59
N ASP A 203 -2.70 1.42 23.11
CA ASP A 203 -1.34 1.15 23.61
C ASP A 203 -1.14 1.58 25.07
N LEU A 204 -1.69 2.74 25.47
CA LEU A 204 -1.64 3.19 26.86
C LEU A 204 -2.42 2.25 27.79
N LEU A 205 -3.55 1.71 27.32
CA LEU A 205 -4.30 0.69 28.04
C LEU A 205 -3.49 -0.60 28.18
N VAL A 206 -2.88 -1.07 27.08
CA VAL A 206 -2.00 -2.24 27.09
C VAL A 206 -0.83 -2.03 28.06
N ALA A 207 -0.22 -0.85 28.06
CA ALA A 207 0.87 -0.48 28.96
C ALA A 207 0.45 -0.54 30.43
N ALA A 208 -0.69 0.07 30.77
CA ALA A 208 -1.22 0.07 32.14
C ALA A 208 -1.53 -1.34 32.64
N LEU A 209 -2.15 -2.17 31.80
CA LEU A 209 -2.48 -3.56 32.13
C LEU A 209 -1.22 -4.43 32.24
N ALA A 210 -0.26 -4.29 31.33
CA ALA A 210 1.02 -5.01 31.39
C ALA A 210 1.82 -4.65 32.65
N TRP A 211 1.83 -3.38 33.04
CA TRP A 211 2.46 -2.91 34.27
C TRP A 211 1.75 -3.45 35.52
N TRP A 212 0.42 -3.45 35.52
CA TRP A 212 -0.38 -4.05 36.58
C TRP A 212 -0.12 -5.56 36.73
N LEU A 213 -0.04 -6.30 35.62
CA LEU A 213 0.35 -7.71 35.60
C LEU A 213 1.77 -7.90 36.15
N ALA A 214 2.72 -7.03 35.80
CA ALA A 214 4.09 -7.10 36.29
C ALA A 214 4.16 -6.97 37.83
N ARG A 215 3.31 -6.12 38.42
CA ARG A 215 3.20 -5.95 39.89
C ARG A 215 2.51 -7.13 40.57
N ARG A 216 1.51 -7.74 39.94
CA ARG A 216 0.69 -8.84 40.50
C ARG A 216 1.22 -10.25 40.21
N ALA A 217 2.18 -10.38 39.30
CA ALA A 217 2.84 -11.66 39.00
C ALA A 217 3.50 -12.23 40.27
N PRO A 218 3.47 -13.55 40.51
CA PRO A 218 3.94 -14.13 41.76
C PRO A 218 5.47 -14.00 41.93
N ALA A 219 5.92 -13.72 43.17
CA ALA A 219 7.33 -13.57 43.52
C ALA A 219 8.07 -14.92 43.62
N GLN A 220 7.38 -15.97 44.04
CA GLN A 220 7.90 -17.33 44.09
C GLN A 220 7.16 -18.17 43.05
N ALA A 221 7.89 -18.85 42.17
CA ALA A 221 7.32 -19.98 41.44
C ALA A 221 6.95 -21.04 42.48
N ASN A 222 5.78 -21.67 42.35
CA ASN A 222 5.42 -22.82 43.18
C ASN A 222 6.60 -23.81 43.18
N VAL A 223 7.28 -23.92 44.33
CA VAL A 223 8.42 -24.80 44.60
C VAL A 223 8.13 -26.26 44.22
N ALA A 224 6.84 -26.63 44.17
CA ALA A 224 6.36 -27.94 43.76
C ALA A 224 6.75 -28.39 42.33
N LEU A 225 7.06 -27.49 41.39
CA LEU A 225 7.50 -27.86 40.04
C LEU A 225 9.02 -27.91 39.87
N GLU A 226 9.80 -27.27 40.74
CA GLU A 226 11.27 -27.36 40.73
C GLU A 226 11.80 -28.55 41.54
N ALA A 227 11.03 -29.04 42.53
CA ALA A 227 11.31 -30.27 43.27
C ALA A 227 11.20 -31.55 42.40
N ALA A 228 10.61 -31.47 41.21
CA ALA A 228 10.54 -32.57 40.24
C ALA A 228 11.76 -32.67 39.31
N ARG A 229 12.82 -31.88 39.56
CA ARG A 229 14.10 -32.06 38.86
C ARG A 229 14.87 -33.22 39.48
N PRO A 230 15.35 -34.20 38.68
CA PRO A 230 16.18 -35.26 39.20
C PRO A 230 17.46 -34.69 39.85
N PRO A 231 17.92 -35.25 40.99
CA PRO A 231 19.13 -34.81 41.69
C PRO A 231 20.34 -34.71 40.75
N ARG A 232 21.33 -33.88 41.10
CA ARG A 232 22.57 -33.69 40.33
C ARG A 232 23.31 -34.99 40.01
N GLU A 233 23.09 -36.05 40.79
CA GLU A 233 23.64 -37.39 40.56
C GLU A 233 22.96 -38.16 39.41
N GLU A 234 21.65 -37.97 39.19
CA GLU A 234 20.95 -38.59 38.06
C GLU A 234 21.37 -37.97 36.72
N ARG A 235 21.65 -36.67 36.70
CA ARG A 235 22.26 -36.00 35.53
C ARG A 235 23.65 -36.57 35.19
N ARG A 236 24.49 -36.79 36.21
CA ARG A 236 25.80 -37.43 36.02
C ARG A 236 25.67 -38.89 35.57
N ARG A 237 24.60 -39.59 35.97
CA ARG A 237 24.31 -40.96 35.50
C ARG A 237 23.77 -40.98 34.06
N GLU A 238 22.95 -40.01 33.66
CA GLU A 238 22.49 -39.87 32.27
C GLU A 238 23.63 -39.45 31.32
N GLU A 239 24.53 -38.57 31.75
CA GLU A 239 25.75 -38.21 31.01
C GLU A 239 26.66 -39.43 30.81
N ARG A 240 26.91 -40.22 31.87
CA ARG A 240 27.68 -41.48 31.77
C ARG A 240 27.00 -42.55 30.92
N ARG A 241 25.65 -42.61 30.91
CA ARG A 241 24.88 -43.50 30.01
C ARG A 241 24.90 -43.03 28.55
N ARG A 242 25.13 -41.74 28.31
CA ARG A 242 25.28 -41.16 26.98
C ARG A 242 26.65 -41.46 26.39
N ASP A 243 27.70 -41.46 27.22
CA ASP A 243 29.07 -41.84 26.86
C ASP A 243 29.24 -43.35 26.63
N ALA A 244 28.35 -44.18 27.21
CA ALA A 244 28.38 -45.64 27.07
C ALA A 244 27.58 -46.19 25.86
N ARG A 245 26.99 -45.33 25.01
CA ARG A 245 26.34 -45.78 23.77
C ARG A 245 27.40 -46.08 22.71
N PRO A 246 27.28 -47.18 21.92
CA PRO A 246 28.22 -47.47 20.85
C PRO A 246 28.30 -46.29 19.87
N ALA A 247 29.52 -45.89 19.54
CA ALA A 247 29.79 -44.79 18.62
C ALA A 247 29.03 -45.01 17.31
N GLN A 248 28.13 -44.09 16.96
CA GLN A 248 27.58 -44.04 15.62
C GLN A 248 28.73 -43.85 14.63
N PRO A 249 28.72 -44.55 13.48
CA PRO A 249 29.73 -44.33 12.44
C PRO A 249 29.75 -42.84 12.07
N PRO A 250 30.94 -42.24 11.84
CA PRO A 250 31.03 -40.82 11.53
C PRO A 250 30.15 -40.52 10.32
N PRO A 251 29.30 -39.47 10.36
CA PRO A 251 28.58 -39.06 9.17
C PRO A 251 29.59 -38.75 8.07
N ALA A 252 29.35 -39.26 6.87
CA ALA A 252 30.20 -39.00 5.71
C ALA A 252 30.48 -37.49 5.64
N ALA A 253 31.76 -37.13 5.71
CA ALA A 253 32.18 -35.73 5.73
C ALA A 253 31.71 -35.05 4.45
N ALA A 254 30.78 -34.10 4.57
CA ALA A 254 30.39 -33.25 3.47
C ALA A 254 31.60 -32.40 3.02
N PRO A 255 31.68 -32.01 1.74
CA PRO A 255 32.74 -31.16 1.22
C PRO A 255 32.90 -29.86 2.05
N PRO A 256 34.12 -29.34 2.28
CA PRO A 256 34.37 -28.20 3.17
C PRO A 256 33.64 -26.91 2.78
N TRP A 257 33.23 -26.74 1.51
CA TRP A 257 32.46 -25.59 1.03
C TRP A 257 30.95 -25.67 1.37
N LEU A 258 30.47 -26.79 1.92
CA LEU A 258 29.07 -27.01 2.38
C LEU A 258 28.90 -26.84 3.90
N ALA A 259 29.96 -26.62 4.67
CA ALA A 259 29.93 -26.60 6.13
C ALA A 259 29.50 -25.24 6.73
N LEU A 260 28.41 -24.65 6.23
CA LEU A 260 27.70 -23.64 7.02
C LEU A 260 26.89 -24.37 8.11
N PRO A 261 26.99 -23.98 9.39
CA PRO A 261 26.13 -24.53 10.43
C PRO A 261 24.67 -24.40 10.00
N ALA A 262 23.84 -25.45 10.16
CA ALA A 262 22.41 -25.45 9.81
C ALA A 262 21.65 -24.18 10.28
N ALA A 263 22.06 -23.63 11.44
CA ALA A 263 21.55 -22.38 11.97
C ALA A 263 21.84 -21.15 11.08
N ARG A 264 23.00 -21.06 10.41
CA ARG A 264 23.34 -19.98 9.48
C ARG A 264 22.52 -20.08 8.18
N ILE A 265 22.34 -21.29 7.65
CA ILE A 265 21.50 -21.53 6.47
C ILE A 265 20.06 -21.14 6.77
N ALA A 266 19.52 -21.56 7.93
CA ALA A 266 18.19 -21.19 8.36
C ALA A 266 18.03 -19.68 8.56
N LEU A 267 19.03 -19.02 9.16
CA LEU A 267 19.01 -17.57 9.41
C LEU A 267 19.04 -16.76 8.11
N LEU A 268 19.97 -17.05 7.20
CA LEU A 268 20.07 -16.38 5.91
C LEU A 268 18.85 -16.72 5.04
N GLY A 269 18.43 -17.98 5.03
CA GLY A 269 17.24 -18.43 4.34
C GLY A 269 15.96 -17.77 4.87
N TYR A 270 15.89 -17.44 6.16
CA TYR A 270 14.77 -16.72 6.74
C TYR A 270 14.80 -15.22 6.35
N ALA A 271 15.99 -14.60 6.29
CA ALA A 271 16.13 -13.25 5.75
C ALA A 271 15.70 -13.16 4.28
N VAL A 272 16.13 -14.11 3.44
CA VAL A 272 15.69 -14.21 2.03
C VAL A 272 14.20 -14.52 1.93
N SER A 273 13.65 -15.32 2.86
CA SER A 273 12.20 -15.54 2.94
C SER A 273 11.44 -14.25 3.23
N GLY A 274 11.97 -13.39 4.13
CA GLY A 274 11.43 -12.07 4.40
C GLY A 274 11.46 -11.18 3.16
N PHE A 275 12.59 -11.17 2.44
CA PHE A 275 12.74 -10.49 1.15
C PHE A 275 11.66 -10.94 0.16
N ALA A 276 11.54 -12.26 -0.07
CA ALA A 276 10.57 -12.79 -0.99
C ALA A 276 9.13 -12.48 -0.55
N ALA A 277 8.81 -12.58 0.75
CA ALA A 277 7.48 -12.28 1.28
C ALA A 277 7.02 -10.86 0.92
N LEU A 278 7.86 -9.85 1.19
CA LEU A 278 7.51 -8.46 0.90
C LEU A 278 7.62 -8.11 -0.58
N ALA A 279 8.54 -8.75 -1.31
CA ALA A 279 8.57 -8.64 -2.77
C ALA A 279 7.27 -9.17 -3.39
N TYR A 280 6.80 -10.34 -2.96
CA TYR A 280 5.50 -10.89 -3.37
C TYR A 280 4.35 -9.98 -2.99
N GLN A 281 4.36 -9.43 -1.77
CA GLN A 281 3.31 -8.49 -1.35
C GLN A 281 3.24 -7.29 -2.31
N VAL A 282 4.36 -6.66 -2.63
CA VAL A 282 4.40 -5.53 -3.59
C VAL A 282 3.94 -5.95 -4.98
N ILE A 283 4.48 -7.05 -5.51
CA ILE A 283 4.18 -7.52 -6.87
C ILE A 283 2.71 -7.93 -7.00
N TRP A 284 2.19 -8.72 -6.06
CA TRP A 284 0.79 -9.16 -6.10
C TRP A 284 -0.19 -8.03 -5.82
N THR A 285 0.18 -7.05 -4.98
CA THR A 285 -0.61 -5.82 -4.82
C THR A 285 -0.71 -5.05 -6.13
N ARG A 286 0.40 -4.92 -6.87
CA ARG A 286 0.39 -4.31 -8.21
C ARG A 286 -0.44 -5.09 -9.21
N MET A 287 -0.32 -6.42 -9.22
CA MET A 287 -1.11 -7.28 -10.11
C MET A 287 -2.61 -7.24 -9.77
N LEU A 288 -2.98 -7.27 -8.48
CA LEU A 288 -4.39 -7.18 -8.05
C LEU A 288 -4.98 -5.81 -8.34
N ALA A 289 -4.20 -4.73 -8.24
CA ALA A 289 -4.66 -3.39 -8.58
C ALA A 289 -5.17 -3.28 -10.03
N ILE A 290 -4.63 -4.07 -10.96
CA ILE A 290 -5.10 -4.14 -12.37
C ILE A 290 -6.55 -4.63 -12.48
N PHE A 291 -6.98 -5.49 -11.54
CA PHE A 291 -8.32 -6.08 -11.53
C PHE A 291 -9.23 -5.42 -10.50
N SER A 292 -8.69 -4.58 -9.63
CA SER A 292 -9.41 -3.94 -8.55
C SER A 292 -10.35 -2.87 -9.10
N LEU A 293 -11.59 -2.92 -8.63
CA LEU A 293 -12.55 -1.86 -8.86
C LEU A 293 -12.49 -0.80 -7.76
N ASN A 294 -11.87 -1.04 -6.59
CA ASN A 294 -11.84 -0.09 -5.47
C ASN A 294 -10.45 0.04 -4.82
N ALA A 295 -9.57 0.85 -5.41
CA ALA A 295 -8.18 0.93 -4.96
C ALA A 295 -8.00 1.39 -3.49
N VAL A 296 -8.92 2.20 -2.95
CA VAL A 296 -8.87 2.66 -1.55
C VAL A 296 -9.00 1.48 -0.56
N TYR A 297 -9.85 0.49 -0.85
CA TYR A 297 -10.07 -0.65 0.04
C TYR A 297 -9.17 -1.83 -0.27
N SER A 298 -8.73 -1.98 -1.51
CA SER A 298 -7.94 -3.13 -1.93
C SER A 298 -6.65 -3.30 -1.13
N PHE A 299 -5.92 -2.22 -0.84
CA PHE A 299 -4.71 -2.33 -0.01
C PHE A 299 -5.01 -2.92 1.36
N THR A 300 -6.08 -2.44 2.01
CA THR A 300 -6.52 -2.92 3.33
C THR A 300 -6.90 -4.40 3.29
N VAL A 301 -7.69 -4.81 2.29
CA VAL A 301 -8.14 -6.21 2.11
C VAL A 301 -6.94 -7.12 1.80
N MET A 302 -6.06 -6.72 0.89
CA MET A 302 -4.85 -7.48 0.54
C MET A 302 -3.93 -7.65 1.74
N LEU A 303 -3.66 -6.58 2.49
CA LEU A 303 -2.86 -6.62 3.71
C LEU A 303 -3.49 -7.55 4.75
N ALA A 304 -4.80 -7.46 4.95
CA ALA A 304 -5.54 -8.32 5.87
C ALA A 304 -5.43 -9.81 5.49
N VAL A 305 -5.62 -10.15 4.21
CA VAL A 305 -5.50 -11.55 3.73
C VAL A 305 -4.06 -12.05 3.86
N PHE A 306 -3.08 -11.22 3.50
CA PHE A 306 -1.66 -11.57 3.61
C PHE A 306 -1.26 -11.87 5.06
N LEU A 307 -1.64 -10.98 6.00
CA LEU A 307 -1.39 -11.16 7.43
C LEU A 307 -2.19 -12.35 8.01
N ALA A 308 -3.43 -12.57 7.56
CA ALA A 308 -4.24 -13.72 7.97
C ALA A 308 -3.56 -15.03 7.57
N GLY A 309 -3.04 -15.13 6.34
CA GLY A 309 -2.24 -16.27 5.90
C GLY A 309 -1.01 -16.49 6.79
N LEU A 310 -0.21 -15.45 7.04
CA LEU A 310 0.95 -15.53 7.95
C LEU A 310 0.57 -16.05 9.34
N ALA A 311 -0.53 -15.54 9.90
CA ALA A 311 -1.00 -15.94 11.22
C ALA A 311 -1.48 -17.39 11.27
N LEU A 312 -2.31 -17.80 10.30
CA LEU A 312 -2.82 -19.17 10.19
C LEU A 312 -1.68 -20.16 9.96
N GLY A 313 -0.70 -19.82 9.13
CA GLY A 313 0.51 -20.61 8.89
C GLY A 313 1.33 -20.82 10.15
N SER A 314 1.58 -19.76 10.91
CA SER A 314 2.33 -19.85 12.17
C SER A 314 1.58 -20.64 13.24
N LEU A 315 0.26 -20.44 13.36
CA LEU A 315 -0.57 -21.13 14.35
C LEU A 315 -0.68 -22.63 14.10
N THR A 316 -0.87 -23.04 12.84
CA THR A 316 -1.00 -24.45 12.45
C THR A 316 0.32 -25.21 12.59
N THR A 317 1.44 -24.57 12.26
CA THR A 317 2.76 -25.20 12.34
C THR A 317 3.43 -25.06 13.70
N ALA A 318 2.95 -24.20 14.59
CA ALA A 318 3.49 -24.02 15.93
C ALA A 318 3.74 -25.35 16.67
N ARG A 319 2.73 -26.23 16.76
CA ARG A 319 2.86 -27.51 17.49
C ARG A 319 3.68 -28.55 16.73
N SER A 320 3.58 -28.58 15.40
CA SER A 320 4.28 -29.57 14.57
C SER A 320 5.75 -29.23 14.40
N ALA A 321 6.10 -27.94 14.44
CA ALA A 321 7.45 -27.41 14.39
C ALA A 321 8.27 -27.95 15.56
N ASP A 322 7.75 -27.98 16.78
CA ASP A 322 8.44 -28.53 17.96
C ASP A 322 8.61 -30.06 17.94
N ARG A 323 7.86 -30.77 17.09
CA ARG A 323 7.97 -32.23 16.90
C ARG A 323 8.72 -32.65 15.63
N ALA A 324 9.21 -31.70 14.83
CA ALA A 324 10.02 -31.96 13.65
C ALA A 324 11.31 -32.76 13.93
N ALA A 325 11.39 -34.01 13.46
CA ALA A 325 12.63 -34.80 13.54
C ALA A 325 13.78 -34.15 12.75
N ALA A 326 13.48 -33.53 11.60
CA ALA A 326 14.45 -32.83 10.74
C ALA A 326 13.95 -31.42 10.40
N PRO A 327 14.13 -30.42 11.29
CA PRO A 327 13.57 -29.07 11.10
C PRO A 327 14.14 -28.35 9.87
N LEU A 328 15.43 -28.52 9.54
CA LEU A 328 16.03 -27.93 8.33
C LEU A 328 15.44 -28.53 7.05
N ARG A 329 15.15 -29.83 7.04
CA ARG A 329 14.47 -30.49 5.90
C ARG A 329 13.07 -29.93 5.69
N ARG A 330 12.30 -29.77 6.76
CA ARG A 330 10.96 -29.17 6.69
C ARG A 330 11.01 -27.72 6.23
N PHE A 331 12.00 -26.95 6.71
CA PHE A 331 12.25 -25.58 6.26
C PHE A 331 12.51 -25.53 4.75
N GLY A 332 13.39 -26.40 4.23
CA GLY A 332 13.69 -26.45 2.80
C GLY A 332 12.51 -26.87 1.93
N LEU A 333 11.71 -27.85 2.39
CA LEU A 333 10.47 -28.24 1.70
C LEU A 333 9.45 -27.11 1.65
N MET A 334 9.31 -26.35 2.74
CA MET A 334 8.39 -25.22 2.80
C MET A 334 8.81 -24.12 1.84
N GLN A 335 10.11 -23.83 1.71
CA GLN A 335 10.63 -22.88 0.73
C GLN A 335 10.32 -23.27 -0.72
N LEU A 336 10.49 -24.55 -1.08
CA LEU A 336 10.11 -25.04 -2.41
C LEU A 336 8.59 -25.03 -2.61
N ALA A 337 7.81 -25.31 -1.57
CA ALA A 337 6.36 -25.19 -1.63
C ALA A 337 5.91 -23.74 -1.85
N ILE A 338 6.56 -22.76 -1.21
CA ILE A 338 6.30 -21.33 -1.44
C ILE A 338 6.64 -20.97 -2.89
N ALA A 339 7.79 -21.43 -3.41
CA ALA A 339 8.20 -21.19 -4.78
C ALA A 339 7.14 -21.71 -5.77
N LEU A 340 6.74 -22.98 -5.64
CA LEU A 340 5.71 -23.59 -6.48
C LEU A 340 4.35 -22.88 -6.33
N ALA A 341 3.89 -22.62 -5.10
CA ALA A 341 2.63 -21.94 -4.85
C ALA A 341 2.63 -20.55 -5.49
N SER A 342 3.72 -19.80 -5.37
CA SER A 342 3.85 -18.45 -5.93
C SER A 342 3.90 -18.47 -7.47
N THR A 343 4.45 -19.51 -8.09
CA THR A 343 4.31 -19.74 -9.54
C THR A 343 2.87 -20.03 -9.95
N LEU A 344 2.16 -20.87 -9.19
CA LEU A 344 0.75 -21.18 -9.46
C LEU A 344 -0.16 -19.94 -9.34
N VAL A 345 0.17 -19.01 -8.45
CA VAL A 345 -0.54 -17.73 -8.32
C VAL A 345 -0.51 -16.91 -9.61
N LEU A 346 0.57 -16.98 -10.39
CA LEU A 346 0.61 -16.30 -11.70
C LEU A 346 -0.43 -16.88 -12.68
N TYR A 347 -0.69 -18.19 -12.64
CA TYR A 347 -1.78 -18.79 -13.39
C TYR A 347 -3.17 -18.38 -12.87
N VAL A 348 -3.31 -18.14 -11.57
CA VAL A 348 -4.56 -17.61 -11.00
C VAL A 348 -4.81 -16.20 -11.54
N PHE A 349 -3.79 -15.33 -11.56
CA PHE A 349 -3.90 -13.99 -12.16
C PHE A 349 -4.32 -14.05 -13.64
N ALA A 350 -3.86 -15.06 -14.40
CA ALA A 350 -4.28 -15.32 -15.78
C ALA A 350 -5.79 -15.43 -15.97
N ARG A 351 -6.45 -16.00 -14.97
CA ARG A 351 -7.87 -16.34 -15.00
C ARG A 351 -8.68 -15.51 -14.03
N LEU A 352 -8.05 -14.55 -13.35
CA LEU A 352 -8.67 -13.84 -12.23
C LEU A 352 -9.91 -13.06 -12.69
N ARG A 353 -9.85 -12.43 -13.87
CA ARG A 353 -11.03 -11.73 -14.42
C ARG A 353 -12.22 -12.68 -14.61
N THR A 354 -12.00 -13.86 -15.17
CA THR A 354 -13.06 -14.88 -15.35
C THR A 354 -13.63 -15.36 -14.00
N LEU A 355 -12.79 -15.46 -12.97
CA LEU A 355 -13.22 -15.82 -11.61
C LEU A 355 -14.04 -14.70 -10.96
N LEU A 356 -13.68 -13.44 -11.23
CA LEU A 356 -14.37 -12.28 -10.68
C LEU A 356 -15.70 -11.98 -11.37
N ASP A 357 -15.87 -12.34 -12.65
CA ASP A 357 -17.15 -12.22 -13.35
C ASP A 357 -18.30 -12.94 -12.61
N TRP A 358 -18.03 -13.98 -11.80
CA TRP A 358 -19.02 -14.64 -10.92
C TRP A 358 -19.55 -13.76 -9.78
N PHE A 359 -18.81 -12.71 -9.43
CA PHE A 359 -19.15 -11.76 -8.37
C PHE A 359 -19.62 -10.42 -8.93
N THR A 360 -19.69 -10.23 -10.25
CA THR A 360 -20.07 -8.95 -10.90
C THR A 360 -21.59 -8.65 -10.86
N SER A 361 -22.36 -9.41 -10.08
CA SER A 361 -23.82 -9.28 -9.99
C SER A 361 -24.34 -8.35 -8.87
N PRO A 362 -23.72 -8.24 -7.67
CA PRO A 362 -24.15 -7.26 -6.68
C PRO A 362 -23.49 -5.89 -6.95
N GLN A 363 -24.33 -4.86 -7.10
CA GLN A 363 -23.96 -3.47 -7.41
C GLN A 363 -23.58 -2.64 -6.17
N ASP A 364 -23.41 -3.28 -5.02
CA ASP A 364 -23.16 -2.63 -3.73
C ASP A 364 -21.71 -2.77 -3.27
N LEU A 365 -21.28 -1.86 -2.38
CA LEU A 365 -19.94 -1.86 -1.78
C LEU A 365 -19.58 -3.23 -1.17
N LEU A 366 -20.55 -3.90 -0.55
CA LEU A 366 -20.35 -5.21 0.08
C LEU A 366 -19.96 -6.27 -0.96
N GLY A 367 -20.67 -6.33 -2.09
CA GLY A 367 -20.33 -7.23 -3.19
C GLY A 367 -18.92 -7.01 -3.74
N ALA A 368 -18.53 -5.74 -3.92
CA ALA A 368 -17.19 -5.39 -4.39
C ALA A 368 -16.10 -5.79 -3.37
N LEU A 369 -16.31 -5.52 -2.08
CA LEU A 369 -15.39 -5.95 -1.01
C LEU A 369 -15.28 -7.48 -0.93
N TRP A 370 -16.37 -8.22 -1.13
CA TRP A 370 -16.34 -9.68 -1.19
C TRP A 370 -15.56 -10.20 -2.39
N ALA A 371 -15.78 -9.62 -3.58
CA ALA A 371 -15.04 -9.98 -4.79
C ALA A 371 -13.53 -9.76 -4.61
N GLU A 372 -13.13 -8.61 -4.05
CA GLU A 372 -11.73 -8.31 -3.75
C GLU A 372 -11.15 -9.23 -2.69
N THR A 373 -11.90 -9.52 -1.62
CA THR A 373 -11.47 -10.45 -0.57
C THR A 373 -11.29 -11.86 -1.12
N PHE A 374 -12.18 -12.30 -2.02
CA PHE A 374 -12.04 -13.56 -2.72
C PHE A 374 -10.82 -13.58 -3.64
N ALA A 375 -10.62 -12.51 -4.44
CA ALA A 375 -9.45 -12.35 -5.31
C ALA A 375 -8.15 -12.48 -4.52
N ALA A 376 -8.03 -11.70 -3.45
CA ALA A 376 -6.88 -11.71 -2.55
C ALA A 376 -6.73 -13.08 -1.86
N GLY A 377 -7.84 -13.71 -1.45
CA GLY A 377 -7.85 -15.02 -0.82
C GLY A 377 -7.28 -16.12 -1.72
N VAL A 378 -7.77 -16.24 -2.95
CA VAL A 378 -7.33 -17.28 -3.89
C VAL A 378 -5.89 -17.05 -4.37
N THR A 379 -5.46 -15.79 -4.48
CA THR A 379 -4.10 -15.44 -4.94
C THR A 379 -3.07 -15.47 -3.82
N MET A 380 -3.36 -14.98 -2.62
CA MET A 380 -2.33 -14.74 -1.60
C MET A 380 -2.37 -15.72 -0.44
N LEU A 381 -3.52 -16.31 -0.08
CA LEU A 381 -3.67 -17.03 1.18
C LEU A 381 -2.77 -18.27 1.29
N LEU A 382 -2.65 -19.06 0.22
CA LEU A 382 -1.82 -20.27 0.22
C LEU A 382 -0.32 -19.95 0.39
N PRO A 383 0.32 -19.12 -0.46
CA PRO A 383 1.74 -18.82 -0.29
C PRO A 383 2.03 -18.09 1.03
N THR A 384 1.14 -17.20 1.48
CA THR A 384 1.31 -16.49 2.76
C THR A 384 1.14 -17.40 3.97
N PHE A 385 0.25 -18.40 3.89
CA PHE A 385 0.19 -19.48 4.86
C PHE A 385 1.51 -20.24 4.97
N LEU A 386 2.12 -20.59 3.84
CA LEU A 386 3.41 -21.27 3.83
C LEU A 386 4.55 -20.37 4.36
N LEU A 387 4.52 -19.07 4.05
CA LEU A 387 5.46 -18.07 4.62
C LEU A 387 5.28 -17.95 6.14
N GLY A 388 4.05 -17.93 6.64
CA GLY A 388 3.75 -17.87 8.08
C GLY A 388 4.27 -19.10 8.83
N ALA A 389 4.17 -20.26 8.19
CA ALA A 389 4.66 -21.53 8.72
C ALA A 389 6.20 -21.58 8.91
N MET A 390 6.94 -20.65 8.29
CA MET A 390 8.40 -20.58 8.40
C MET A 390 8.86 -20.09 9.76
N PHE A 391 8.11 -19.19 10.40
CA PHE A 391 8.54 -18.56 11.66
C PHE A 391 8.74 -19.59 12.80
N PRO A 392 7.77 -20.49 13.12
CA PRO A 392 7.98 -21.50 14.16
C PRO A 392 9.16 -22.43 13.89
N LEU A 393 9.42 -22.78 12.62
CA LEU A 393 10.55 -23.61 12.21
C LEU A 393 11.89 -22.88 12.37
N ALA A 394 11.94 -21.60 11.98
CA ALA A 394 13.12 -20.76 12.11
C ALA A 394 13.48 -20.52 13.59
N VAL A 395 12.48 -20.26 14.45
CA VAL A 395 12.65 -20.16 15.90
C VAL A 395 13.24 -21.45 16.46
N ARG A 396 12.69 -22.62 16.07
CA ARG A 396 13.23 -23.91 16.52
C ARG A 396 14.69 -24.13 16.11
N LEU A 397 15.08 -23.69 14.92
CA LEU A 397 16.43 -23.87 14.38
C LEU A 397 17.46 -22.93 15.02
N PHE A 398 17.02 -21.72 15.42
CA PHE A 398 17.94 -20.66 15.85
C PHE A 398 17.94 -20.40 17.36
N VAL A 399 16.81 -20.62 18.05
CA VAL A 399 16.68 -20.37 19.50
C VAL A 399 16.94 -21.68 20.27
N THR A 400 18.19 -21.89 20.70
CA THR A 400 18.66 -23.13 21.33
C THR A 400 18.78 -23.08 22.87
N ASP A 401 18.81 -21.90 23.49
CA ASP A 401 18.96 -21.72 24.95
C ASP A 401 17.80 -20.89 25.56
N ASP A 402 17.22 -21.39 26.67
CA ASP A 402 16.15 -20.72 27.41
C ASP A 402 16.66 -19.50 28.19
N ALA A 403 17.94 -19.50 28.56
CA ALA A 403 18.52 -18.41 29.33
C ALA A 403 18.75 -17.14 28.48
N ARG A 404 18.92 -17.31 27.16
CA ARG A 404 19.27 -16.26 26.20
C ARG A 404 18.23 -16.15 25.08
N LEU A 405 16.95 -16.02 25.42
CA LEU A 405 15.85 -15.96 24.46
C LEU A 405 15.87 -14.68 23.59
N MET A 406 16.19 -13.54 24.21
CA MET A 406 15.98 -12.21 23.60
C MET A 406 16.94 -11.93 22.46
N ALA A 407 18.24 -12.20 22.64
CA ALA A 407 19.24 -11.86 21.62
C ALA A 407 19.08 -12.68 20.32
N PRO A 408 18.89 -14.01 20.34
CA PRO A 408 18.66 -14.80 19.13
C PRO A 408 17.31 -14.50 18.48
N LEU A 409 16.24 -14.34 19.26
CA LEU A 409 14.92 -14.00 18.71
C LEU A 409 14.93 -12.61 18.07
N GLY A 410 15.56 -11.62 18.73
CA GLY A 410 15.74 -10.28 18.19
C GLY A 410 16.54 -10.26 16.89
N ARG A 411 17.63 -11.04 16.80
CA ARG A 411 18.41 -11.18 15.55
C ARG A 411 17.62 -11.85 14.43
N LEU A 412 16.85 -12.90 14.75
CA LEU A 412 16.01 -13.59 13.79
C LEU A 412 14.97 -12.63 13.18
N TYR A 413 14.28 -11.89 14.04
CA TYR A 413 13.28 -10.91 13.63
C TYR A 413 13.91 -9.77 12.83
N ALA A 414 15.00 -9.17 13.34
CA ALA A 414 15.69 -8.07 12.67
C ALA A 414 16.18 -8.43 11.26
N LEU A 415 16.78 -9.62 11.07
CA LEU A 415 17.26 -10.04 9.76
C LEU A 415 16.12 -10.33 8.77
N ASN A 416 15.02 -10.92 9.25
CA ASN A 416 13.83 -11.09 8.43
C ASN A 416 13.23 -9.75 8.02
N THR A 417 13.13 -8.80 8.96
CA THR A 417 12.61 -7.46 8.68
C THR A 417 13.51 -6.65 7.75
N LEU A 418 14.85 -6.76 7.87
CA LEU A 418 15.78 -6.15 6.92
C LEU A 418 15.68 -6.79 5.53
N GLY A 419 15.54 -8.11 5.47
CA GLY A 419 15.28 -8.82 4.21
C GLY A 419 13.98 -8.32 3.57
N ALA A 420 12.91 -8.26 4.36
CA ALA A 420 11.60 -7.75 3.96
C ALA A 420 11.64 -6.31 3.44
N MET A 421 12.34 -5.41 4.12
CA MET A 421 12.58 -4.03 3.68
C MET A 421 13.27 -4.00 2.30
N ALA A 422 14.36 -4.76 2.15
CA ALA A 422 15.07 -4.85 0.87
C ALA A 422 14.19 -5.47 -0.22
N GLY A 423 13.34 -6.45 0.13
CA GLY A 423 12.41 -7.11 -0.79
C GLY A 423 11.37 -6.17 -1.37
N ALA A 424 10.71 -5.39 -0.51
CA ALA A 424 9.72 -4.39 -0.95
C ALA A 424 10.36 -3.36 -1.88
N PHE A 425 11.53 -2.83 -1.50
CA PHE A 425 12.25 -1.83 -2.29
C PHE A 425 12.73 -2.38 -3.64
N VAL A 426 13.45 -3.50 -3.63
CA VAL A 426 13.99 -4.10 -4.86
C VAL A 426 12.87 -4.54 -5.81
N ALA A 427 11.75 -5.07 -5.28
CA ALA A 427 10.60 -5.39 -6.11
C ALA A 427 10.01 -4.14 -6.79
N GLY A 428 9.69 -3.10 -6.03
CA GLY A 428 9.02 -1.89 -6.53
C GLY A 428 9.85 -1.05 -7.49
N PHE A 429 11.15 -0.84 -7.20
CA PHE A 429 11.99 0.11 -7.95
C PHE A 429 12.97 -0.52 -8.92
N VAL A 430 13.26 -1.82 -8.79
CA VAL A 430 14.27 -2.47 -9.61
C VAL A 430 13.64 -3.57 -10.47
N LEU A 431 13.01 -4.57 -9.84
CA LEU A 431 12.53 -5.74 -10.55
C LEU A 431 11.32 -5.42 -11.45
N ILE A 432 10.32 -4.69 -10.94
CA ILE A 432 9.12 -4.36 -11.73
C ILE A 432 9.49 -3.47 -12.93
N PRO A 433 10.19 -2.33 -12.78
CA PRO A 433 10.47 -1.47 -13.93
C PRO A 433 11.39 -2.11 -14.99
N TRP A 434 12.30 -3.02 -14.58
CA TRP A 434 13.26 -3.64 -15.51
C TRP A 434 12.78 -4.94 -16.13
N LEU A 435 12.09 -5.77 -15.35
CA LEU A 435 11.70 -7.14 -15.76
C LEU A 435 10.19 -7.29 -15.95
N GLY A 436 9.40 -6.36 -15.42
CA GLY A 436 7.95 -6.48 -15.29
C GLY A 436 7.53 -7.39 -14.13
N LEU A 437 6.23 -7.40 -13.83
CA LEU A 437 5.56 -8.01 -12.70
C LEU A 437 5.73 -9.54 -12.71
N GLN A 438 5.53 -10.17 -13.86
CA GLN A 438 5.67 -11.63 -13.98
C GLN A 438 7.11 -12.08 -13.74
N HIS A 439 8.10 -11.46 -14.38
CA HIS A 439 9.48 -11.86 -14.20
C HIS A 439 10.02 -11.45 -12.81
N ALA A 440 9.58 -10.32 -12.26
CA ALA A 440 9.87 -9.95 -10.87
C ALA A 440 9.38 -11.02 -9.88
N ALA A 441 8.16 -11.55 -10.07
CA ALA A 441 7.65 -12.65 -9.27
C ALA A 441 8.51 -13.92 -9.43
N LEU A 442 8.92 -14.23 -10.66
CA LEU A 442 9.78 -15.39 -10.95
C LEU A 442 11.17 -15.28 -10.31
N VAL A 443 11.73 -14.07 -10.18
CA VAL A 443 12.97 -13.84 -9.42
C VAL A 443 12.77 -14.20 -7.93
N ALA A 444 11.68 -13.75 -7.31
CA ALA A 444 11.36 -14.12 -5.93
C ALA A 444 11.11 -15.63 -5.76
N VAL A 445 10.48 -16.28 -6.75
CA VAL A 445 10.31 -17.75 -6.83
C VAL A 445 11.67 -18.44 -6.87
N ALA A 446 12.58 -17.95 -7.73
CA ALA A 446 13.92 -18.51 -7.86
C ALA A 446 14.72 -18.40 -6.55
N LEU A 447 14.63 -17.27 -5.83
CA LEU A 447 15.27 -17.09 -4.53
C LEU A 447 14.78 -18.13 -3.51
N ASN A 448 13.45 -18.32 -3.40
CA ASN A 448 12.89 -19.34 -2.51
C ASN A 448 13.31 -20.75 -2.93
N ALA A 449 13.32 -21.03 -4.24
CA ALA A 449 13.76 -22.33 -4.75
C ALA A 449 15.24 -22.62 -4.43
N VAL A 450 16.12 -21.63 -4.55
CA VAL A 450 17.54 -21.73 -4.19
C VAL A 450 17.69 -21.99 -2.69
N VAL A 451 17.04 -21.21 -1.83
CA VAL A 451 17.10 -21.39 -0.37
C VAL A 451 16.57 -22.78 0.03
N GLY A 452 15.44 -23.19 -0.54
CA GLY A 452 14.86 -24.50 -0.30
C GLY A 452 15.78 -25.64 -0.73
N SER A 453 16.42 -25.50 -1.89
CA SER A 453 17.39 -26.46 -2.42
C SER A 453 18.62 -26.60 -1.54
N VAL A 454 19.22 -25.47 -1.14
CA VAL A 454 20.38 -25.44 -0.23
C VAL A 454 20.04 -26.07 1.12
N ALA A 455 18.88 -25.73 1.70
CA ALA A 455 18.44 -26.31 2.98
C ALA A 455 18.19 -27.82 2.91
N LEU A 456 17.61 -28.33 1.81
CA LEU A 456 17.41 -29.76 1.59
C LEU A 456 18.72 -30.51 1.37
N ALA A 457 19.64 -29.95 0.58
CA ALA A 457 20.95 -30.52 0.34
C ALA A 457 21.79 -30.59 1.63
N ALA A 458 21.69 -29.57 2.49
CA ALA A 458 22.34 -29.52 3.79
C ALA A 458 21.59 -30.28 4.90
N SER A 459 20.42 -30.85 4.63
CA SER A 459 19.65 -31.60 5.62
C SER A 459 20.22 -33.01 5.85
N SER A 460 19.98 -33.57 7.05
CA SER A 460 20.44 -34.92 7.40
C SER A 460 19.26 -35.83 7.75
N PRO A 461 19.04 -36.95 7.01
CA PRO A 461 19.72 -37.32 5.78
C PRO A 461 19.30 -36.40 4.60
N PRO A 462 20.18 -36.20 3.60
CA PRO A 462 19.85 -35.44 2.40
C PRO A 462 18.73 -36.12 1.61
N ALA A 463 17.90 -35.33 0.92
CA ALA A 463 16.71 -35.80 0.20
C ALA A 463 16.76 -35.45 -1.30
N PRO A 464 17.71 -35.99 -2.08
CA PRO A 464 17.96 -35.55 -3.47
C PRO A 464 16.79 -35.85 -4.41
N ARG A 465 16.07 -36.97 -4.23
CA ARG A 465 14.87 -37.27 -5.02
C ARG A 465 13.74 -36.28 -4.77
N THR A 466 13.53 -35.90 -3.51
CA THR A 466 12.53 -34.89 -3.14
C THR A 466 12.91 -33.51 -3.65
N LEU A 467 14.19 -33.17 -3.58
CA LEU A 467 14.74 -31.95 -4.17
C LEU A 467 14.49 -31.91 -5.68
N ALA A 468 14.89 -32.95 -6.41
CA ALA A 468 14.73 -33.02 -7.87
C ALA A 468 13.25 -32.93 -8.29
N GLY A 469 12.35 -33.63 -7.58
CA GLY A 469 10.92 -33.57 -7.85
C GLY A 469 10.31 -32.19 -7.60
N ALA A 470 10.59 -31.58 -6.45
CA ALA A 470 10.01 -30.28 -6.09
C ALA A 470 10.60 -29.11 -6.92
N LEU A 471 11.91 -29.12 -7.19
CA LEU A 471 12.55 -28.15 -8.07
C LEU A 471 12.09 -28.35 -9.51
N GLY A 472 12.06 -29.59 -10.00
CA GLY A 472 11.57 -29.91 -11.35
C GLY A 472 10.12 -29.47 -11.57
N ALA A 473 9.24 -29.67 -10.60
CA ALA A 473 7.85 -29.19 -10.66
C ALA A 473 7.78 -27.65 -10.73
N THR A 474 8.59 -26.94 -9.95
CA THR A 474 8.62 -25.47 -9.95
C THR A 474 9.15 -24.93 -11.29
N LEU A 475 10.24 -25.52 -11.80
CA LEU A 475 10.82 -25.13 -13.09
C LEU A 475 9.88 -25.42 -14.26
N LEU A 476 9.21 -26.58 -14.24
CA LEU A 476 8.22 -26.93 -15.26
C LEU A 476 7.03 -25.96 -15.22
N ALA A 477 6.49 -25.67 -14.04
CA ALA A 477 5.41 -24.69 -13.90
C ALA A 477 5.85 -23.29 -14.38
N ALA A 478 7.08 -22.87 -14.07
CA ALA A 478 7.59 -21.58 -14.55
C ALA A 478 7.79 -21.56 -16.08
N ALA A 479 8.27 -22.65 -16.68
CA ALA A 479 8.49 -22.77 -18.12
C ALA A 479 7.20 -22.83 -18.94
N LEU A 480 6.10 -23.29 -18.33
CA LEU A 480 4.78 -23.38 -18.97
C LEU A 480 3.93 -22.11 -18.76
N LEU A 481 4.47 -21.04 -18.19
CA LEU A 481 3.74 -19.79 -18.00
C LEU A 481 3.58 -19.07 -19.34
N PRO A 482 2.36 -18.62 -19.71
CA PRO A 482 2.20 -17.74 -20.86
C PRO A 482 2.92 -16.39 -20.64
N PRO A 483 3.29 -15.66 -21.69
CA PRO A 483 3.73 -14.27 -21.57
C PRO A 483 2.53 -13.34 -21.33
N GLY A 484 2.70 -12.27 -20.55
CA GLY A 484 1.71 -11.19 -20.42
C GLY A 484 0.41 -11.58 -19.69
N VAL A 485 0.50 -12.56 -18.78
CA VAL A 485 -0.64 -13.26 -18.19
C VAL A 485 -1.62 -12.37 -17.41
N TYR A 486 -1.17 -11.24 -16.89
CA TYR A 486 -1.96 -10.29 -16.09
C TYR A 486 -2.76 -9.30 -16.93
N LEU A 487 -2.75 -9.40 -18.27
CA LEU A 487 -3.47 -8.45 -19.13
C LEU A 487 -4.99 -8.64 -19.15
N GLY A 488 -5.56 -9.77 -18.74
CA GLY A 488 -6.97 -9.81 -18.29
C GLY A 488 -8.08 -9.30 -19.25
N PHE A 489 -7.94 -9.33 -20.58
CA PHE A 489 -8.98 -8.86 -21.51
C PHE A 489 -9.89 -9.97 -22.05
N ARG A 490 -11.19 -9.64 -22.22
CA ARG A 490 -12.26 -10.53 -22.71
C ARG A 490 -12.00 -10.99 -24.15
N GLU A 491 -12.20 -12.28 -24.38
CA GLU A 491 -12.54 -12.82 -25.71
C GLU A 491 -13.89 -12.23 -26.14
N GLY A 492 -13.94 -11.50 -27.27
CA GLY A 492 -15.20 -11.03 -27.86
C GLY A 492 -15.07 -9.94 -28.93
N VAL A 493 -14.12 -9.02 -28.78
CA VAL A 493 -13.68 -8.05 -29.80
C VAL A 493 -12.19 -7.92 -29.55
N ILE A 494 -11.32 -8.59 -30.31
CA ILE A 494 -9.88 -8.66 -29.99
C ILE A 494 -9.30 -7.24 -30.16
N PRO A 495 -9.04 -6.49 -29.07
CA PRO A 495 -8.41 -5.19 -29.18
C PRO A 495 -6.91 -5.47 -29.42
N GLU A 496 -6.31 -4.78 -30.38
CA GLU A 496 -4.88 -4.94 -30.65
C GLU A 496 -4.09 -4.13 -29.63
N LEU A 497 -3.23 -4.80 -28.86
CA LEU A 497 -2.32 -4.13 -27.92
C LEU A 497 -1.25 -3.36 -28.70
N LYS A 498 -1.25 -2.03 -28.59
CA LYS A 498 -0.31 -1.14 -29.28
C LYS A 498 0.84 -0.69 -28.40
N PHE A 499 0.59 -0.53 -27.11
CA PHE A 499 1.59 -0.10 -26.14
C PHE A 499 1.39 -0.84 -24.84
N TYR A 500 2.50 -1.26 -24.23
CA TYR A 500 2.49 -1.87 -22.90
C TYR A 500 3.79 -1.54 -22.17
N ARG A 501 3.68 -0.88 -21.02
CA ARG A 501 4.82 -0.64 -20.13
C ARG A 501 4.41 -0.73 -18.68
N GLU A 502 5.32 -1.26 -17.88
CA GLU A 502 5.16 -1.39 -16.44
C GLU A 502 6.13 -0.46 -15.75
N GLY A 503 5.59 0.64 -15.23
CA GLY A 503 6.34 1.66 -14.54
C GLY A 503 6.43 1.45 -13.04
N VAL A 504 7.09 2.42 -12.41
CA VAL A 504 7.16 2.55 -10.96
C VAL A 504 5.76 2.86 -10.40
N ASP A 505 5.07 3.88 -10.94
CA ASP A 505 3.79 4.37 -10.42
C ASP A 505 2.57 3.62 -10.97
N ALA A 506 2.59 3.15 -12.23
CA ALA A 506 1.47 2.40 -12.81
C ALA A 506 1.89 1.48 -13.97
N THR A 507 0.99 0.57 -14.34
CA THR A 507 1.06 -0.18 -15.61
C THR A 507 0.18 0.51 -16.64
N VAL A 508 0.75 0.87 -17.79
CA VAL A 508 0.03 1.52 -18.90
C VAL A 508 -0.10 0.56 -20.07
N ALA A 509 -1.32 0.42 -20.58
CA ALA A 509 -1.61 -0.35 -21.78
C ALA A 509 -2.51 0.45 -22.72
N VAL A 510 -2.19 0.50 -24.01
CA VAL A 510 -3.06 1.11 -25.04
C VAL A 510 -3.55 0.02 -25.98
N PHE A 511 -4.86 -0.02 -26.13
CA PHE A 511 -5.54 -0.92 -27.04
C PHE A 511 -6.19 -0.15 -28.18
N GLU A 512 -6.18 -0.76 -29.36
CA GLU A 512 -6.92 -0.26 -30.51
C GLU A 512 -8.00 -1.26 -30.91
N VAL A 513 -9.25 -0.81 -30.96
CA VAL A 513 -10.38 -1.53 -31.54
C VAL A 513 -10.47 -1.12 -33.01
N ARG A 514 -10.68 -2.09 -33.92
CA ARG A 514 -10.67 -1.81 -35.37
C ARG A 514 -11.99 -1.27 -35.92
N SER A 515 -13.12 -1.61 -35.29
CA SER A 515 -14.45 -1.28 -35.81
C SER A 515 -15.46 -1.01 -34.68
N PRO A 516 -15.81 0.27 -34.41
CA PRO A 516 -15.19 1.48 -34.96
C PRO A 516 -13.71 1.62 -34.49
N PRO A 517 -12.85 2.33 -35.25
CA PRO A 517 -11.49 2.62 -34.84
C PRO A 517 -11.49 3.48 -33.58
N LEU A 518 -11.07 2.91 -32.45
CA LEU A 518 -11.02 3.58 -31.16
C LEU A 518 -9.75 3.16 -30.42
N LYS A 519 -9.09 4.13 -29.78
CA LYS A 519 -8.00 3.85 -28.84
C LYS A 519 -8.51 3.98 -27.42
N VAL A 520 -7.98 3.12 -26.55
CA VAL A 520 -8.29 3.17 -25.13
C VAL A 520 -6.99 2.97 -24.35
N SER A 521 -6.60 3.98 -23.59
CA SER A 521 -5.50 3.91 -22.63
C SER A 521 -6.00 3.42 -21.29
N PHE A 522 -5.31 2.42 -20.74
CA PHE A 522 -5.56 1.90 -19.41
C PHE A 522 -4.39 2.21 -18.49
N VAL A 523 -4.68 2.67 -17.28
CA VAL A 523 -3.71 2.83 -16.19
C VAL A 523 -4.13 1.90 -15.04
N ASN A 524 -3.27 0.95 -14.68
CA ASN A 524 -3.58 -0.11 -13.72
C ASN A 524 -4.94 -0.79 -14.03
N GLY A 525 -5.19 -1.11 -15.31
CA GLY A 525 -6.40 -1.82 -15.74
C GLY A 525 -7.69 -1.01 -15.73
N ARG A 526 -7.66 0.27 -15.32
CA ARG A 526 -8.79 1.19 -15.46
C ARG A 526 -8.71 1.97 -16.76
N ASN A 527 -9.87 2.16 -17.40
CA ASN A 527 -9.98 3.00 -18.58
C ASN A 527 -9.83 4.47 -18.16
N GLU A 528 -8.81 5.15 -18.70
CA GLU A 528 -8.54 6.55 -18.38
C GLU A 528 -8.64 7.46 -19.61
N VAL A 529 -8.22 6.99 -20.79
CA VAL A 529 -8.22 7.82 -22.01
C VAL A 529 -8.78 7.06 -23.20
N PRO A 530 -10.12 6.96 -23.33
CA PRO A 530 -10.77 6.44 -24.51
C PRO A 530 -10.98 7.56 -25.56
N THR A 531 -10.95 7.21 -26.85
CA THR A 531 -11.21 8.14 -27.96
C THR A 531 -12.63 8.02 -28.52
N ASP A 532 -13.59 7.55 -27.71
CA ASP A 532 -14.99 7.61 -28.08
C ASP A 532 -15.49 9.06 -28.04
N ARG A 533 -16.62 9.32 -28.72
CA ARG A 533 -17.12 10.67 -28.95
C ARG A 533 -17.32 11.45 -27.64
N ASP A 534 -17.94 10.83 -26.65
CA ASP A 534 -18.39 11.50 -25.44
C ASP A 534 -17.19 11.84 -24.54
N SER A 535 -16.23 10.92 -24.45
CA SER A 535 -14.97 11.14 -23.75
C SER A 535 -14.09 12.20 -24.44
N MET A 536 -14.05 12.23 -25.77
CA MET A 536 -13.34 13.28 -26.52
C MET A 536 -13.93 14.67 -26.25
N GLN A 537 -15.27 14.79 -26.19
CA GLN A 537 -15.93 16.05 -25.83
C GLN A 537 -15.53 16.53 -24.44
N ALA A 538 -15.40 15.61 -23.47
CA ALA A 538 -14.91 15.90 -22.13
C ALA A 538 -13.47 16.45 -22.13
N PHE A 539 -12.53 15.83 -22.86
CA PHE A 539 -11.16 16.34 -22.97
C PHE A 539 -11.10 17.72 -23.65
N TYR A 540 -11.92 17.93 -24.68
CA TYR A 540 -12.00 19.22 -25.35
C TYR A 540 -12.61 20.31 -24.48
N PHE A 541 -13.58 19.98 -23.63
CA PHE A 541 -14.10 20.90 -22.62
C PHE A 541 -12.97 21.42 -21.72
N LEU A 542 -12.15 20.52 -21.18
CA LEU A 542 -10.99 20.84 -20.33
C LEU A 542 -9.93 21.71 -21.02
N GLY A 543 -9.77 21.55 -22.34
CA GLY A 543 -8.80 22.31 -23.14
C GLY A 543 -9.31 23.66 -23.65
N HIS A 544 -10.60 23.77 -24.00
CA HIS A 544 -11.14 24.94 -24.68
C HIS A 544 -11.94 25.89 -23.79
N VAL A 545 -12.66 25.39 -22.78
CA VAL A 545 -13.49 26.26 -21.92
C VAL A 545 -12.65 27.22 -21.07
N PRO A 546 -11.55 26.80 -20.40
CA PRO A 546 -10.77 27.75 -19.61
C PRO A 546 -10.21 28.93 -20.44
N PRO A 547 -9.61 28.73 -21.64
CA PRO A 547 -9.18 29.84 -22.49
C PRO A 547 -10.32 30.73 -23.03
N LEU A 548 -11.51 30.18 -23.26
CA LEU A 548 -12.68 30.99 -23.64
C LEU A 548 -13.09 31.94 -22.50
N LEU A 549 -12.98 31.49 -21.25
CA LEU A 549 -13.25 32.27 -20.05
C LEU A 549 -12.13 33.28 -19.73
N ARG A 550 -10.87 32.92 -20.01
CA ARG A 550 -9.66 33.72 -19.78
C ARG A 550 -8.83 33.87 -21.08
N PRO A 551 -9.29 34.68 -22.05
CA PRO A 551 -8.68 34.75 -23.39
C PRO A 551 -7.31 35.44 -23.43
N ASP A 552 -6.95 36.19 -22.38
CA ASP A 552 -5.68 36.88 -22.20
C ASP A 552 -4.66 36.07 -21.36
N ALA A 553 -4.94 34.78 -21.11
CA ALA A 553 -4.07 33.88 -20.35
C ALA A 553 -2.66 33.77 -20.95
N ARG A 554 -1.66 33.88 -20.08
CA ARG A 554 -0.24 33.72 -20.44
C ARG A 554 0.34 32.40 -19.97
N GLU A 555 -0.16 31.88 -18.86
CA GLU A 555 0.32 30.66 -18.22
C GLU A 555 -0.84 29.74 -17.88
N ALA A 556 -0.73 28.49 -18.32
CA ALA A 556 -1.65 27.44 -17.98
C ALA A 556 -0.94 26.26 -17.32
N LEU A 557 -1.52 25.75 -16.24
CA LEU A 557 -1.11 24.52 -15.57
C LEU A 557 -2.15 23.43 -15.81
N MET A 558 -1.69 22.26 -16.26
CA MET A 558 -2.47 21.04 -16.42
C MET A 558 -2.02 20.07 -15.34
N ILE A 559 -2.87 19.82 -14.34
CA ILE A 559 -2.66 18.76 -13.35
C ILE A 559 -3.21 17.47 -13.96
N SER A 560 -2.32 16.50 -14.18
CA SER A 560 -2.49 15.33 -15.05
C SER A 560 -2.43 15.67 -16.55
N PHE A 561 -2.02 14.69 -17.36
CA PHE A 561 -1.76 14.88 -18.78
C PHE A 561 -2.79 14.19 -19.70
N GLY A 562 -3.35 13.04 -19.32
CA GLY A 562 -4.45 12.41 -20.08
C GLY A 562 -4.11 12.13 -21.56
N ASN A 563 -2.87 11.73 -21.87
CA ASN A 563 -2.29 11.63 -23.22
C ASN A 563 -2.22 12.95 -24.02
N GLY A 564 -2.43 14.09 -23.37
CA GLY A 564 -2.25 15.42 -23.93
C GLY A 564 -3.42 15.95 -24.73
N ILE A 565 -4.57 15.27 -24.75
CA ILE A 565 -5.73 15.68 -25.58
C ILE A 565 -6.22 17.07 -25.15
N ALA A 566 -6.46 17.29 -23.86
CA ALA A 566 -6.85 18.58 -23.32
C ALA A 566 -5.76 19.66 -23.54
N SER A 567 -4.49 19.31 -23.34
CA SER A 567 -3.36 20.23 -23.56
C SER A 567 -3.21 20.62 -25.04
N GLY A 568 -3.43 19.69 -25.97
CA GLY A 568 -3.47 19.92 -27.41
C GLY A 568 -4.62 20.81 -27.84
N ALA A 569 -5.80 20.61 -27.25
CA ALA A 569 -6.94 21.52 -27.43
C ALA A 569 -6.65 22.92 -26.87
N MET A 570 -6.04 23.02 -25.70
CA MET A 570 -5.62 24.29 -25.11
C MET A 570 -4.59 25.03 -25.97
N ALA A 571 -3.66 24.31 -26.59
CA ALA A 571 -2.64 24.87 -27.46
C ALA A 571 -3.18 25.51 -28.75
N THR A 572 -4.44 25.26 -29.15
CA THR A 572 -5.03 25.99 -30.28
C THR A 572 -5.38 27.45 -29.94
N HIS A 573 -5.36 27.79 -28.65
CA HIS A 573 -5.50 29.16 -28.17
C HIS A 573 -4.14 29.85 -28.05
N ALA A 574 -4.15 31.18 -27.98
CA ALA A 574 -2.94 32.01 -27.96
C ALA A 574 -2.24 32.06 -26.58
N ILE A 575 -2.00 30.89 -25.97
CA ILE A 575 -1.35 30.76 -24.66
C ILE A 575 0.15 30.47 -24.88
N PRO A 576 1.08 31.35 -24.42
CA PRO A 576 2.51 31.19 -24.64
C PRO A 576 3.18 30.09 -23.81
N ARG A 577 2.64 29.73 -22.63
CA ARG A 577 3.22 28.70 -21.75
C ARG A 577 2.13 27.77 -21.24
N ILE A 578 2.26 26.48 -21.58
CA ILE A 578 1.40 25.40 -21.09
C ILE A 578 2.31 24.40 -20.38
N HIS A 579 2.07 24.17 -19.09
CA HIS A 579 2.83 23.20 -18.31
C HIS A 579 1.91 22.08 -17.83
N ALA A 580 2.29 20.82 -18.06
CA ALA A 580 1.60 19.67 -17.50
C ALA A 580 2.40 19.00 -16.40
N VAL A 581 1.71 18.46 -15.40
CA VAL A 581 2.30 17.66 -14.33
C VAL A 581 1.64 16.29 -14.35
N GLU A 582 2.39 15.27 -14.73
CA GLU A 582 1.89 13.90 -14.87
C GLU A 582 2.59 12.96 -13.88
N LEU A 583 1.84 12.12 -13.20
CA LEU A 583 2.40 11.17 -12.24
C LEU A 583 3.04 9.96 -12.95
N VAL A 584 2.46 9.52 -14.08
CA VAL A 584 2.80 8.28 -14.76
C VAL A 584 3.61 8.55 -16.03
N ALA A 585 4.93 8.37 -15.96
CA ALA A 585 5.85 8.56 -17.10
C ALA A 585 5.47 7.71 -18.33
N GLU A 586 4.98 6.49 -18.10
CA GLU A 586 4.57 5.58 -19.16
C GLU A 586 3.35 6.10 -19.94
N GLN A 587 2.50 6.93 -19.31
CA GLN A 587 1.37 7.58 -19.97
C GLN A 587 1.88 8.64 -20.96
N VAL A 588 2.90 9.41 -20.58
CA VAL A 588 3.54 10.38 -21.50
C VAL A 588 4.16 9.66 -22.70
N ALA A 589 4.81 8.51 -22.48
CA ALA A 589 5.35 7.70 -23.56
C ALA A 589 4.25 7.10 -24.46
N ALA A 590 3.07 6.78 -23.91
CA ALA A 590 1.93 6.29 -24.67
C ALA A 590 1.26 7.38 -25.54
N ALA A 591 1.41 8.65 -25.17
CA ALA A 591 0.77 9.79 -25.83
C ALA A 591 1.25 10.04 -27.27
N GLU A 592 2.41 9.50 -27.68
CA GLU A 592 2.82 9.48 -29.09
C GLU A 592 1.79 8.77 -29.98
N LEU A 593 1.09 7.76 -29.44
CA LEU A 593 0.00 7.08 -30.17
C LEU A 593 -1.25 7.95 -30.35
N TYR A 594 -1.34 9.09 -29.65
CA TYR A 594 -2.46 10.02 -29.64
C TYR A 594 -2.15 11.31 -30.42
N GLU A 595 -1.13 11.33 -31.27
CA GLU A 595 -0.67 12.54 -31.99
C GLU A 595 -1.81 13.28 -32.73
N VAL A 596 -2.78 12.54 -33.27
CA VAL A 596 -3.95 13.11 -33.95
C VAL A 596 -4.89 13.80 -32.96
N GLU A 597 -5.25 13.13 -31.87
CA GLU A 597 -6.20 13.61 -30.86
C GLU A 597 -5.59 14.69 -29.98
N ASN A 598 -4.30 14.59 -29.65
CA ASN A 598 -3.56 15.57 -28.85
C ASN A 598 -2.88 16.66 -29.69
N ARG A 599 -3.09 16.67 -31.02
CA ARG A 599 -2.61 17.71 -31.93
C ARG A 599 -1.08 17.91 -31.88
N GLY A 600 -0.34 16.83 -31.63
CA GLY A 600 1.12 16.85 -31.55
C GLY A 600 1.67 17.69 -30.39
N ILE A 601 0.94 17.81 -29.28
CA ILE A 601 1.29 18.69 -28.15
C ILE A 601 2.71 18.47 -27.59
N LEU A 602 3.21 17.23 -27.64
CA LEU A 602 4.56 16.88 -27.20
C LEU A 602 5.67 17.58 -28.01
N HIS A 603 5.34 18.11 -29.19
CA HIS A 603 6.26 18.82 -30.08
C HIS A 603 6.01 20.34 -30.11
N ASP A 604 5.01 20.84 -29.36
CA ASP A 604 4.73 22.27 -29.29
C ASP A 604 5.79 22.97 -28.42
N PRO A 605 6.49 24.01 -28.92
CA PRO A 605 7.54 24.71 -28.17
C PRO A 605 7.02 25.49 -26.95
N ARG A 606 5.70 25.69 -26.84
CA ARG A 606 5.03 26.34 -25.70
C ARG A 606 4.70 25.36 -24.59
N PHE A 607 4.76 24.07 -24.88
CA PHE A 607 4.39 23.00 -23.96
C PHE A 607 5.61 22.46 -23.22
N SER A 608 5.43 22.16 -21.94
CA SER A 608 6.41 21.45 -21.12
C SER A 608 5.69 20.50 -20.17
N ILE A 609 6.37 19.45 -19.73
CA ILE A 609 5.79 18.45 -18.83
C ILE A 609 6.82 18.02 -17.78
N SER A 610 6.37 17.87 -16.52
CA SER A 610 7.15 17.27 -15.44
C SER A 610 6.51 15.96 -14.97
N ILE A 611 7.34 14.98 -14.61
CA ILE A 611 6.87 13.70 -14.07
C ILE A 611 6.85 13.77 -12.54
N GLU A 612 5.73 14.19 -11.96
CA GLU A 612 5.56 14.29 -10.50
C GLU A 612 4.09 14.25 -10.07
N ASP A 613 3.86 14.12 -8.76
CA ASP A 613 2.55 14.30 -8.12
C ASP A 613 2.07 15.76 -8.24
N GLY A 614 0.90 15.97 -8.85
CA GLY A 614 0.34 17.30 -9.13
C GLY A 614 0.03 18.14 -7.89
N ARG A 615 -0.38 17.51 -6.77
CA ARG A 615 -0.59 18.22 -5.51
C ARG A 615 0.74 18.64 -4.90
N ASN A 616 1.74 17.76 -4.93
CA ASN A 616 3.08 18.06 -4.43
C ASN A 616 3.76 19.16 -5.25
N TYR A 617 3.56 19.17 -6.57
CA TYR A 617 3.98 20.28 -7.44
C TYR A 617 3.35 21.61 -7.00
N ALA A 618 2.02 21.65 -6.82
CA ALA A 618 1.33 22.87 -6.39
C ALA A 618 1.76 23.34 -4.97
N LEU A 619 2.10 22.41 -4.08
CA LEU A 619 2.63 22.72 -2.75
C LEU A 619 4.01 23.40 -2.80
N ARG A 620 4.87 22.99 -3.74
CA ARG A 620 6.26 23.44 -3.85
C ARG A 620 6.45 24.65 -4.77
N SER A 621 5.67 24.75 -5.84
CA SER A 621 5.74 25.89 -6.74
C SER A 621 5.05 27.11 -6.14
N ASP A 622 5.70 28.28 -6.16
CA ASP A 622 5.06 29.57 -5.85
C ASP A 622 4.55 30.30 -7.09
N ASP A 623 4.62 29.67 -8.26
CA ASP A 623 4.12 30.24 -9.51
C ASP A 623 2.59 30.43 -9.46
N GLN A 624 2.13 31.46 -10.18
CA GLN A 624 0.72 31.73 -10.37
C GLN A 624 0.33 31.52 -11.82
N TYR A 625 -0.81 30.88 -12.05
CA TYR A 625 -1.31 30.54 -13.38
C TYR A 625 -2.61 31.29 -13.66
N ASP A 626 -2.78 31.76 -14.90
CA ASP A 626 -4.05 32.33 -15.36
C ASP A 626 -5.12 31.24 -15.51
N ILE A 627 -4.69 30.04 -15.88
CA ILE A 627 -5.54 28.87 -16.05
C ILE A 627 -4.92 27.71 -15.27
N ILE A 628 -5.72 27.04 -14.46
CA ILE A 628 -5.40 25.73 -13.94
C ILE A 628 -6.51 24.79 -14.42
N THR A 629 -6.13 23.62 -14.92
CA THR A 629 -7.09 22.53 -15.15
C THR A 629 -6.59 21.28 -14.46
N ALA A 630 -7.48 20.51 -13.86
CA ALA A 630 -7.16 19.23 -13.25
C ALA A 630 -8.01 18.10 -13.88
N ASP A 631 -7.32 17.13 -14.48
CA ASP A 631 -7.90 15.97 -15.17
C ASP A 631 -7.33 14.67 -14.59
N ALA A 632 -7.37 14.57 -13.26
CA ALA A 632 -6.83 13.42 -12.55
C ALA A 632 -7.83 12.26 -12.54
N THR A 633 -7.32 11.05 -12.33
CA THR A 633 -8.16 9.84 -12.21
C THR A 633 -9.16 9.93 -11.04
N HIS A 634 -10.10 8.99 -10.98
CA HIS A 634 -11.24 8.98 -10.05
C HIS A 634 -10.85 9.17 -8.56
N PRO A 635 -11.62 9.93 -7.74
CA PRO A 635 -11.35 10.15 -6.31
C PRO A 635 -11.33 8.88 -5.44
N ILE A 636 -11.92 7.77 -5.91
CA ILE A 636 -11.87 6.47 -5.22
C ILE A 636 -10.54 5.74 -5.46
N ASN A 637 -9.63 6.34 -6.24
CA ASN A 637 -8.29 5.83 -6.47
C ASN A 637 -7.32 6.35 -5.42
N SER A 638 -6.38 5.49 -5.02
CA SER A 638 -5.38 5.82 -4.02
C SER A 638 -4.49 7.01 -4.42
N SER A 639 -4.36 7.30 -5.72
CA SER A 639 -3.54 8.37 -6.30
C SER A 639 -4.22 9.74 -6.41
N SER A 640 -5.56 9.84 -6.33
CA SER A 640 -6.27 11.09 -6.68
C SER A 640 -7.21 11.63 -5.60
N TRP A 641 -7.54 10.86 -4.55
CA TRP A 641 -8.45 11.30 -3.48
C TRP A 641 -8.05 12.66 -2.87
N ALA A 642 -6.74 12.93 -2.81
CA ALA A 642 -6.17 14.15 -2.25
C ALA A 642 -6.38 15.41 -3.11
N LEU A 643 -6.98 15.29 -4.30
CA LEU A 643 -7.26 16.38 -5.25
C LEU A 643 -8.71 16.90 -5.16
N PHE A 644 -9.48 16.44 -4.17
CA PHE A 644 -10.90 16.77 -4.00
C PHE A 644 -11.22 17.26 -2.56
N THR A 645 -10.23 17.85 -1.88
CA THR A 645 -10.33 18.33 -0.49
C THR A 645 -10.31 19.85 -0.39
N ASP A 646 -10.84 20.40 0.71
CA ASP A 646 -10.79 21.83 1.03
C ASP A 646 -9.35 22.37 1.01
N GLU A 647 -8.40 21.60 1.57
CA GLU A 647 -6.99 21.96 1.58
C GLU A 647 -6.40 22.04 0.17
N PHE A 648 -6.72 21.08 -0.71
CA PHE A 648 -6.27 21.12 -2.10
C PHE A 648 -6.89 22.30 -2.87
N TYR A 649 -8.19 22.54 -2.75
CA TYR A 649 -8.81 23.66 -3.45
C TYR A 649 -8.27 25.01 -2.95
N ARG A 650 -7.99 25.16 -1.66
CA ARG A 650 -7.34 26.38 -1.14
C ARG A 650 -5.93 26.54 -1.67
N LEU A 651 -5.19 25.44 -1.80
CA LEU A 651 -3.88 25.43 -2.44
C LEU A 651 -3.98 25.91 -3.90
N ILE A 652 -4.89 25.33 -4.70
CA ILE A 652 -5.11 25.76 -6.09
C ILE A 652 -5.51 27.22 -6.17
N ARG A 653 -6.40 27.69 -5.29
CA ARG A 653 -6.79 29.10 -5.23
C ARG A 653 -5.59 30.02 -4.96
N ALA A 654 -4.63 29.59 -4.14
CA ALA A 654 -3.40 30.36 -3.88
C ALA A 654 -2.44 30.40 -5.09
N ARG A 655 -2.55 29.43 -6.01
CA ARG A 655 -1.77 29.35 -7.26
C ARG A 655 -2.49 29.97 -8.47
N LEU A 656 -3.72 30.47 -8.31
CA LEU A 656 -4.39 31.23 -9.37
C LEU A 656 -3.91 32.69 -9.37
N ALA A 657 -3.55 33.19 -10.55
CA ALA A 657 -3.34 34.61 -10.77
C ALA A 657 -4.65 35.41 -10.57
N PRO A 658 -4.59 36.73 -10.33
CA PRO A 658 -5.79 37.56 -10.30
C PRO A 658 -6.59 37.43 -11.60
N GLY A 659 -7.88 37.09 -11.50
CA GLY A 659 -8.71 36.82 -12.68
C GLY A 659 -8.61 35.38 -13.20
N GLY A 660 -7.83 34.52 -12.55
CA GLY A 660 -7.59 33.15 -12.99
C GLY A 660 -8.83 32.26 -12.95
N VAL A 661 -8.80 31.22 -13.78
CA VAL A 661 -9.87 30.23 -13.95
C VAL A 661 -9.36 28.86 -13.55
N PHE A 662 -10.16 28.11 -12.78
CA PHE A 662 -9.89 26.71 -12.46
C PHE A 662 -11.00 25.82 -12.98
N VAL A 663 -10.63 24.78 -13.74
CA VAL A 663 -11.56 23.76 -14.23
C VAL A 663 -11.09 22.38 -13.79
N GLN A 664 -11.98 21.58 -13.23
CA GLN A 664 -11.65 20.22 -12.81
C GLN A 664 -12.68 19.24 -13.33
N TRP A 665 -12.22 18.12 -13.88
CA TRP A 665 -13.11 17.01 -14.19
C TRP A 665 -13.69 16.40 -12.90
N LEU A 666 -15.00 16.19 -12.89
CA LEU A 666 -15.75 15.59 -11.79
C LEU A 666 -16.24 14.19 -12.20
N PRO A 667 -15.41 13.14 -11.98
CA PRO A 667 -15.80 11.75 -12.23
C PRO A 667 -16.87 11.27 -11.24
N PHE A 668 -18.13 11.20 -11.70
CA PHE A 668 -19.24 10.75 -10.88
C PHE A 668 -19.69 9.29 -11.13
N HIS A 669 -19.13 8.64 -12.16
CA HIS A 669 -19.61 7.35 -12.69
C HIS A 669 -19.53 6.16 -11.71
N ASP A 670 -18.56 6.16 -10.80
CA ASP A 670 -18.42 5.14 -9.75
C ASP A 670 -18.44 5.79 -8.35
N LEU A 671 -19.11 6.94 -8.20
CA LEU A 671 -19.19 7.69 -6.93
C LEU A 671 -20.59 7.62 -6.31
N ALA A 672 -20.67 7.58 -4.98
CA ALA A 672 -21.93 7.77 -4.27
C ALA A 672 -22.44 9.22 -4.39
N GLU A 673 -23.76 9.41 -4.48
CA GLU A 673 -24.38 10.75 -4.59
C GLU A 673 -23.97 11.69 -3.44
N ASP A 674 -23.91 11.19 -2.20
CA ASP A 674 -23.51 12.00 -1.04
C ASP A 674 -22.05 12.49 -1.14
N ASP A 675 -21.16 11.67 -1.70
CA ASP A 675 -19.77 12.04 -1.93
C ASP A 675 -19.63 13.03 -3.09
N LEU A 676 -20.43 12.87 -4.15
CA LEU A 676 -20.52 13.86 -5.24
C LEU A 676 -20.95 15.24 -4.69
N ARG A 677 -22.02 15.27 -3.91
CA ARG A 677 -22.53 16.49 -3.26
C ARG A 677 -21.48 17.09 -2.34
N ALA A 678 -20.75 16.28 -1.58
CA ALA A 678 -19.67 16.73 -0.71
C ALA A 678 -18.51 17.37 -1.49
N ILE A 679 -18.09 16.78 -2.62
CA ILE A 679 -17.04 17.35 -3.48
C ILE A 679 -17.48 18.72 -4.03
N ILE A 680 -18.71 18.81 -4.57
CA ILE A 680 -19.25 20.07 -5.11
C ILE A 680 -19.36 21.14 -4.00
N ALA A 681 -19.84 20.76 -2.82
CA ALA A 681 -19.95 21.66 -1.66
C ALA A 681 -18.59 22.21 -1.24
N THR A 682 -17.58 21.34 -1.21
CA THR A 682 -16.20 21.67 -0.85
C THR A 682 -15.59 22.64 -1.86
N PHE A 683 -15.81 22.39 -3.16
CA PHE A 683 -15.37 23.30 -4.22
C PHE A 683 -16.05 24.67 -4.11
N GLY A 684 -17.38 24.70 -3.94
CA GLY A 684 -18.16 25.93 -3.78
C GLY A 684 -17.83 26.72 -2.50
N ALA A 685 -17.36 26.07 -1.44
CA ALA A 685 -16.91 26.74 -0.22
C ALA A 685 -15.60 27.52 -0.42
N VAL A 686 -14.73 27.06 -1.31
CA VAL A 686 -13.43 27.71 -1.59
C VAL A 686 -13.53 28.75 -2.70
N PHE A 687 -14.35 28.47 -3.72
CA PHE A 687 -14.53 29.31 -4.91
C PHE A 687 -15.93 29.96 -4.91
N PRO A 688 -16.03 31.28 -4.65
CA PRO A 688 -17.33 31.97 -4.55
C PRO A 688 -18.17 31.92 -5.84
N ASN A 689 -17.53 31.96 -7.00
CA ASN A 689 -18.19 31.91 -8.31
C ASN A 689 -17.96 30.54 -8.96
N ALA A 690 -18.32 29.49 -8.21
CA ALA A 690 -18.31 28.12 -8.69
C ALA A 690 -19.57 27.82 -9.52
N SER A 691 -19.40 26.97 -10.52
CA SER A 691 -20.47 26.40 -11.34
C SER A 691 -20.16 24.94 -11.64
N VAL A 692 -21.18 24.16 -11.99
CA VAL A 692 -21.04 22.78 -12.45
C VAL A 692 -21.56 22.67 -13.87
N TRP A 693 -20.82 21.94 -14.69
CA TRP A 693 -21.14 21.72 -16.10
C TRP A 693 -21.30 20.23 -16.35
N TYR A 694 -22.17 19.86 -17.28
CA TYR A 694 -22.45 18.48 -17.66
C TYR A 694 -22.46 18.37 -19.18
N THR A 695 -21.38 17.82 -19.76
CA THR A 695 -21.18 17.76 -21.22
C THR A 695 -21.36 16.34 -21.74
N GLY A 696 -21.75 16.25 -23.01
CA GLY A 696 -21.89 15.00 -23.74
C GLY A 696 -22.84 13.99 -23.08
N GLY A 697 -23.73 14.47 -22.18
CA GLY A 697 -24.65 13.63 -21.42
C GLY A 697 -23.98 12.56 -20.56
N THR A 698 -22.70 12.73 -20.21
CA THR A 698 -21.90 11.70 -19.53
C THR A 698 -20.88 12.27 -18.55
N HIS A 699 -20.30 13.45 -18.77
CA HIS A 699 -19.19 13.95 -17.94
C HIS A 699 -19.53 15.26 -17.25
N ALA A 700 -19.12 15.41 -15.98
CA ALA A 700 -19.33 16.64 -15.22
C ALA A 700 -18.01 17.38 -14.94
N PHE A 701 -18.07 18.71 -14.76
CA PHE A 701 -16.93 19.57 -14.47
C PHE A 701 -17.25 20.61 -13.41
N LEU A 702 -16.29 20.86 -12.54
CA LEU A 702 -16.29 21.98 -11.60
C LEU A 702 -15.55 23.14 -12.24
N VAL A 703 -16.19 24.31 -12.31
CA VAL A 703 -15.62 25.51 -12.94
C VAL A 703 -15.67 26.68 -11.97
N ALA A 704 -14.50 27.24 -11.65
CA ALA A 704 -14.34 28.43 -10.83
C ALA A 704 -13.83 29.59 -11.68
N THR A 705 -14.50 30.74 -11.55
CA THR A 705 -14.24 31.94 -12.36
C THR A 705 -14.11 33.19 -11.48
N PRO A 706 -13.57 34.30 -12.00
CA PRO A 706 -13.47 35.54 -11.23
C PRO A 706 -14.81 36.25 -11.01
N GLN A 707 -15.82 35.97 -11.85
CA GLN A 707 -17.17 36.54 -11.77
C GLN A 707 -18.20 35.42 -11.96
N PRO A 708 -19.42 35.53 -11.39
CA PRO A 708 -20.46 34.54 -11.60
C PRO A 708 -20.69 34.25 -13.08
N ILE A 709 -20.92 32.98 -13.40
CA ILE A 709 -21.25 32.53 -14.76
C ILE A 709 -22.67 31.95 -14.77
N ASP A 710 -23.50 32.52 -15.61
CA ASP A 710 -24.86 32.06 -15.93
C ASP A 710 -24.97 31.78 -17.43
N ALA A 711 -26.12 31.28 -17.88
CA ALA A 711 -26.33 30.96 -19.29
C ALA A 711 -26.17 32.17 -20.22
N ALA A 712 -26.45 33.40 -19.75
CA ALA A 712 -26.26 34.60 -20.54
C ALA A 712 -24.78 34.96 -20.70
N ALA A 713 -23.99 34.81 -19.63
CA ALA A 713 -22.55 34.98 -19.63
C ALA A 713 -21.85 33.93 -20.53
N VAL A 714 -22.36 32.69 -20.57
CA VAL A 714 -21.87 31.68 -21.52
C VAL A 714 -22.17 32.11 -22.95
N ARG A 715 -23.41 32.51 -23.27
CA ARG A 715 -23.79 33.00 -24.61
C ARG A 715 -22.95 34.19 -25.08
N ALA A 716 -22.46 35.02 -24.16
CA ALA A 716 -21.56 36.13 -24.46
C ALA A 716 -20.17 35.69 -24.96
N LEU A 717 -19.80 34.41 -24.82
CA LEU A 717 -18.56 33.83 -25.34
C LEU A 717 -18.64 33.49 -26.84
N GLU A 718 -19.81 33.57 -27.48
CA GLU A 718 -20.01 33.23 -28.90
C GLU A 718 -18.97 33.84 -29.84
N PRO A 719 -18.62 35.14 -29.77
CA PRO A 719 -17.59 35.70 -30.64
C PRO A 719 -16.21 35.06 -30.45
N ARG A 720 -15.89 34.61 -29.23
CA ARG A 720 -14.61 33.95 -28.91
C ARG A 720 -14.60 32.52 -29.41
N LEU A 721 -15.73 31.81 -29.27
CA LEU A 721 -15.90 30.46 -29.80
C LEU A 721 -15.78 30.45 -31.33
N GLN A 722 -16.50 31.36 -32.01
CA GLN A 722 -16.45 31.51 -33.47
C GLN A 722 -15.06 31.91 -33.99
N ALA A 723 -14.26 32.61 -33.19
CA ALA A 723 -12.90 33.00 -33.56
C ALA A 723 -11.89 31.83 -33.55
N ASN A 724 -12.19 30.73 -32.87
CA ASN A 724 -11.34 29.54 -32.83
C ASN A 724 -12.06 28.35 -33.48
N ALA A 725 -11.72 28.08 -34.74
CA ALA A 725 -12.36 27.02 -35.53
C ALA A 725 -12.23 25.62 -34.89
N ALA A 726 -11.14 25.34 -34.16
CA ALA A 726 -10.98 24.08 -33.45
C ALA A 726 -11.96 23.98 -32.28
N ALA A 727 -12.08 25.04 -31.47
CA ALA A 727 -13.02 25.08 -30.36
C ALA A 727 -14.48 24.94 -30.83
N LEU A 728 -14.85 25.61 -31.94
CA LEU A 728 -16.19 25.49 -32.53
C LEU A 728 -16.47 24.06 -33.04
N ALA A 729 -15.47 23.40 -33.65
CA ALA A 729 -15.62 22.03 -34.13
C ALA A 729 -15.74 21.02 -32.99
N ASP A 730 -15.01 21.24 -31.90
CA ASP A 730 -14.91 20.30 -30.79
C ASP A 730 -16.04 20.46 -29.75
N LEU A 731 -16.44 21.69 -29.44
CA LEU A 731 -17.46 22.00 -28.42
C LEU A 731 -18.88 22.13 -29.01
N GLY A 732 -19.01 22.30 -30.33
CA GLY A 732 -20.29 22.60 -30.97
C GLY A 732 -20.64 24.08 -30.89
N THR A 733 -21.94 24.39 -30.86
CA THR A 733 -22.45 25.76 -30.84
C THR A 733 -22.45 26.34 -29.41
N ILE A 734 -22.58 27.65 -29.28
CA ILE A 734 -22.71 28.26 -27.94
C ILE A 734 -24.01 27.88 -27.23
N ASP A 735 -25.04 27.48 -27.98
CA ASP A 735 -26.27 26.97 -27.40
C ASP A 735 -26.05 25.61 -26.76
N ASP A 736 -25.26 24.74 -27.42
CA ASP A 736 -24.82 23.46 -26.85
C ASP A 736 -24.01 23.72 -25.56
N LEU A 737 -23.04 24.63 -25.62
CA LEU A 737 -22.21 24.97 -24.45
C LEU A 737 -23.01 25.64 -23.33
N ALA A 738 -24.02 26.47 -23.63
CA ALA A 738 -24.90 27.05 -22.62
C ALA A 738 -25.83 26.00 -21.99
N GLY A 739 -26.22 24.97 -22.74
CA GLY A 739 -26.98 23.82 -22.25
C GLY A 739 -26.14 22.92 -21.31
N ASP A 740 -24.83 22.86 -21.53
CA ASP A 740 -23.90 22.14 -20.66
C ASP A 740 -23.76 22.77 -19.26
N LEU A 741 -24.12 24.05 -19.06
CA LEU A 741 -24.09 24.66 -17.73
C LEU A 741 -25.23 24.08 -16.87
N LEU A 742 -24.88 23.20 -15.94
CA LEU A 742 -25.82 22.45 -15.09
C LEU A 742 -26.21 23.24 -13.83
N PHE A 743 -25.23 23.68 -13.04
CA PHE A 743 -25.48 24.50 -11.84
C PHE A 743 -24.78 25.84 -11.99
N ASP A 744 -25.54 26.92 -11.91
CA ASP A 744 -24.98 28.22 -11.53
C ASP A 744 -24.67 28.25 -10.02
N ARG A 745 -24.23 29.40 -9.51
CA ARG A 745 -23.87 29.53 -8.09
C ARG A 745 -25.05 29.24 -7.15
N ALA A 746 -26.24 29.74 -7.45
CA ALA A 746 -27.39 29.62 -6.58
C ALA A 746 -27.90 28.16 -6.57
N GLU A 747 -27.99 27.54 -7.74
CA GLU A 747 -28.38 26.15 -7.91
C GLU A 747 -27.38 25.19 -7.24
N LEU A 748 -26.08 25.51 -7.30
CA LEU A 748 -25.03 24.76 -6.61
C LEU A 748 -25.24 24.77 -5.10
N GLU A 749 -25.54 25.93 -4.51
CA GLU A 749 -25.80 26.05 -3.06
C GLU A 749 -27.06 25.27 -2.64
N GLU A 750 -28.11 25.29 -3.46
CA GLU A 750 -29.32 24.51 -3.23
C GLU A 750 -29.04 23.01 -3.30
N TYR A 751 -28.38 22.55 -4.37
CA TYR A 751 -28.04 21.14 -4.58
C TYR A 751 -27.16 20.58 -3.46
N THR A 752 -26.22 21.39 -2.97
CA THR A 752 -25.25 21.00 -1.94
C THR A 752 -25.73 21.28 -0.51
N ALA A 753 -26.95 21.75 -0.31
CA ALA A 753 -27.48 22.06 1.01
C ALA A 753 -27.39 20.84 1.96
N GLY A 754 -26.69 21.05 3.09
CA GLY A 754 -26.46 20.02 4.11
C GLY A 754 -25.35 19.00 3.79
N ALA A 755 -24.67 19.12 2.65
CA ALA A 755 -23.53 18.28 2.33
C ALA A 755 -22.31 18.60 3.23
N ARG A 756 -21.48 17.59 3.49
CA ARG A 756 -20.25 17.78 4.27
C ARG A 756 -19.16 18.47 3.45
N ILE A 757 -18.23 19.13 4.14
CA ILE A 757 -16.99 19.62 3.55
C ILE A 757 -15.92 18.54 3.70
N VAL A 758 -15.32 18.13 2.58
CA VAL A 758 -14.28 17.11 2.51
C VAL A 758 -12.94 17.72 2.91
N ARG A 759 -12.26 17.11 3.88
CA ARG A 759 -10.92 17.52 4.34
C ARG A 759 -9.93 16.39 4.16
N ASP A 760 -8.64 16.71 4.16
CA ASP A 760 -7.57 15.71 4.11
C ASP A 760 -7.71 14.59 5.16
N ASP A 761 -8.20 14.94 6.36
CA ASP A 761 -8.38 14.03 7.49
C ASP A 761 -9.50 12.99 7.24
N ASP A 762 -10.54 13.33 6.47
CA ASP A 762 -11.75 12.52 6.26
C ASP A 762 -12.13 12.28 4.78
N ALA A 763 -11.20 12.54 3.85
CA ALA A 763 -11.38 12.36 2.41
C ALA A 763 -11.44 10.89 1.99
N PHE A 764 -12.54 10.23 2.34
CA PHE A 764 -12.79 8.84 2.04
C PHE A 764 -14.04 8.77 1.16
N PHE A 765 -13.87 8.30 -0.08
CA PHE A 765 -14.93 8.26 -1.08
C PHE A 765 -15.43 6.83 -1.28
N THR A 766 -16.74 6.70 -1.37
CA THR A 766 -17.42 5.41 -1.47
C THR A 766 -17.66 5.05 -2.93
N PRO A 767 -17.17 3.89 -3.38
CA PRO A 767 -17.46 3.40 -4.71
C PRO A 767 -18.91 2.92 -4.80
N ALA A 768 -19.68 3.51 -5.70
CA ALA A 768 -21.08 3.17 -5.96
C ALA A 768 -21.43 3.45 -7.42
N ARG A 769 -22.20 2.55 -8.06
CA ARG A 769 -22.72 2.76 -9.42
C ARG A 769 -24.10 3.42 -9.37
N ASP A 770 -24.14 4.59 -8.74
CA ASP A 770 -25.35 5.40 -8.59
C ASP A 770 -25.59 6.34 -9.79
N VAL A 771 -25.02 6.04 -10.96
CA VAL A 771 -25.04 6.90 -12.15
C VAL A 771 -26.46 7.36 -12.50
N GLU A 772 -27.41 6.44 -12.55
CA GLU A 772 -28.81 6.77 -12.86
C GLU A 772 -29.42 7.71 -11.82
N ARG A 773 -29.08 7.50 -10.54
CA ARG A 773 -29.57 8.32 -9.43
C ARG A 773 -28.93 9.71 -9.44
N ILE A 774 -27.64 9.80 -9.72
CA ILE A 774 -26.91 11.06 -9.90
C ILE A 774 -27.49 11.83 -11.08
N ILE A 775 -27.65 11.18 -12.24
CA ILE A 775 -28.25 11.80 -13.42
C ILE A 775 -29.69 12.25 -13.11
N ALA A 776 -30.50 11.43 -12.43
CA ALA A 776 -31.84 11.83 -12.00
C ALA A 776 -31.82 13.06 -11.07
N SER A 777 -30.78 13.21 -10.24
CA SER A 777 -30.59 14.39 -9.39
C SER A 777 -30.19 15.65 -10.19
N PHE A 778 -29.61 15.49 -11.39
CA PHE A 778 -29.28 16.59 -12.30
C PHE A 778 -30.48 17.07 -13.12
N VAL A 779 -31.45 16.19 -13.40
CA VAL A 779 -32.63 16.49 -14.24
C VAL A 779 -33.35 17.80 -13.90
N PRO A 780 -33.59 18.17 -12.63
CA PRO A 780 -34.27 19.42 -12.30
C PRO A 780 -33.52 20.70 -12.73
N TYR A 781 -32.23 20.60 -13.02
CA TYR A 781 -31.33 21.73 -13.31
C TYR A 781 -30.84 21.76 -14.77
N MET A 782 -31.06 20.69 -15.54
CA MET A 782 -30.70 20.66 -16.96
C MET A 782 -31.51 21.70 -17.77
N ARG A 783 -30.86 22.37 -18.73
CA ARG A 783 -31.40 23.51 -19.48
C ARG A 783 -31.85 23.18 -20.89
#